data_AF-A0AAX3K5P5-F1
#
_entry.id   AF-A0AAX3K5P5-F1
#
_cell.length_a   1.000
_cell.length_b   1.000
_cell.length_c   1.000
_cell.angle_alpha   90.00
_cell.angle_beta   90.00
_cell.angle_gamma   90.00
#
_symmetry.space_group_name_H-M   'P 1'
#
loop_
_entity.id
_entity.type
_entity.pdbx_description
1 polymer ?
#
loop_
_entity_poly.entity_id
_entity_poly.type
_entity_poly.pdbx_seq_one_letter_code
_entity_poly.pdbx_strand_id
1 'polypeptide(L)'
;MKKKFLSTTFLILSLLMINVLIFNKYTDKSIVVAESFNGWKEEGNERYFFQNSKKFTGEYQNKYFVNGKYANGVYNGTLYKNGDISTNAYVGEIFYGSDGKPANGWYDDGSNWYFFQNGKKHNGYGVDGNGKRYFVNGKYANGYVGGIFYSKGKPVNGWYDDGKDWYFFRDGKKYTGKAKDENGEMYFVKGKYANTYIDGVFYKDGKIANWWCDDGKDWYFFQNGKKHNGYGIDANGKRYFISGKYANAYVDEIFYSEGKIANWWFNDGEAWYFFQNGKKHNGYGIDANGKRYFVDGKYANGIYGGKLYKDGIESKGRTYVNGIFYDENISPADGWYDDGDAWYFFKDGKKYTGKAVDGNGEMYFVKGKYANAYIDGIFYSEGKIANWWCDDGSDWYFFKDGKKYTGKAVDGNGEMYFIKGKYANTYIDGIFYSKGKIANWWCDDGNAWYFFQNGKKHNGYGIDANGKRYFVDGKYANGIYGGKLYKNGIESKGRTYVNGIFYDGNIRPANGWYDDGDTWYFFKDGKKYTGKAVDGNGEMYFVKGKYANTYIDGIFYSEGKIANWWCDDGTDWYFFKDGKKFTGFGVDANGKRYFVKGKYANGIYNGKLYKNGLESNGNTYVNGIFYDGNIRPANGWYDDGSNWYFFKDGKKYTGKAVDGNGEMYFIGGKYAHTYINGIFYGAGKIANGWYDDGDAWYFFQGGKKHTGYATDENGQRYFVNGKYANGRYGGKLYKEGLESDGNTYINGIFYSGDKYPANGWYDDGDDWYFFRNGKKHTGYATDENGEKYFVDGKYANGFYGGKSYLDGEEVDLADSDWYVKDGVWRVKNSGRSCHVNGDFIVISLSDQKLWLVRDGRIISKIGIVSGKPSSPTVTGNFRILSKEYSRILRGPGYASWVQYWMPFHGGYGIHDANWQPSSAFSNSSYYRWGGSHGCVNVYPGSMGKIYNNSYVGMRVIVY
;
A
#
# COMPACT_ATOMS: atom_id res chain seq x y z
N MET A 1 45.13 -29.32 43.88
CA MET A 1 45.49 -29.47 45.32
C MET A 1 44.91 -30.79 45.83
N LYS A 2 45.71 -31.67 46.45
CA LYS A 2 45.70 -31.97 47.91
C LYS A 2 44.31 -32.39 48.42
N LYS A 3 44.06 -33.61 48.96
CA LYS A 3 44.94 -34.55 49.71
C LYS A 3 44.51 -36.03 49.57
N LYS A 4 45.52 -36.95 49.54
CA LYS A 4 45.53 -38.34 50.09
C LYS A 4 44.54 -39.39 49.51
N PHE A 5 44.75 -40.72 49.51
CA PHE A 5 45.86 -41.72 49.69
C PHE A 5 45.19 -43.13 49.56
N LEU A 6 45.78 -44.32 49.34
CA LEU A 6 47.08 -44.93 48.95
C LEU A 6 46.69 -46.39 48.48
N SER A 7 47.26 -47.14 47.52
CA SER A 7 48.49 -47.12 46.71
C SER A 7 49.79 -47.44 47.48
N THR A 8 50.57 -48.50 47.21
CA THR A 8 50.36 -49.77 46.45
C THR A 8 51.40 -50.81 46.98
N THR A 9 51.17 -52.11 46.81
CA THR A 9 52.20 -53.22 46.79
C THR A 9 53.05 -53.49 48.05
N PHE A 10 52.99 -54.72 48.59
CA PHE A 10 54.00 -55.57 49.28
C PHE A 10 53.20 -56.72 49.94
N LEU A 11 53.46 -58.03 49.85
CA LEU A 11 54.63 -58.93 49.78
C LEU A 11 55.25 -59.31 51.16
N ILE A 12 54.88 -60.52 51.62
CA ILE A 12 55.51 -61.43 52.62
C ILE A 12 55.81 -60.91 54.05
N LEU A 13 55.24 -61.60 55.05
CA LEU A 13 55.84 -62.20 56.28
C LEU A 13 54.65 -62.73 57.14
N SER A 14 54.72 -63.73 58.02
CA SER A 14 55.70 -64.81 58.27
C SER A 14 55.18 -65.76 59.37
N LEU A 15 55.35 -67.08 59.19
CA LEU A 15 55.45 -68.09 60.28
C LEU A 15 54.19 -68.20 61.22
N LEU A 16 54.00 -69.21 62.08
CA LEU A 16 54.76 -70.40 62.45
C LEU A 16 53.77 -71.55 62.83
N MET A 17 54.02 -72.80 62.40
CA MET A 17 53.69 -74.06 63.13
C MET A 17 52.20 -74.39 63.50
N ILE A 18 51.81 -75.64 63.85
CA ILE A 18 52.18 -76.99 63.35
C ILE A 18 51.09 -78.00 63.86
N ASN A 19 51.23 -79.28 63.50
CA ASN A 19 50.57 -80.46 64.10
C ASN A 19 49.08 -80.79 63.77
N VAL A 20 48.59 -82.05 63.91
CA VAL A 20 49.12 -83.40 63.51
C VAL A 20 48.17 -84.55 63.95
N LEU A 21 48.03 -85.58 63.08
CA LEU A 21 47.67 -87.00 63.32
C LEU A 21 46.31 -87.47 63.93
N ILE A 22 45.97 -88.70 63.48
CA ILE A 22 45.30 -89.84 64.15
C ILE A 22 43.80 -89.74 64.49
N PHE A 23 42.90 -90.50 63.84
CA PHE A 23 42.60 -91.96 63.93
C PHE A 23 42.00 -92.46 65.26
N ASN A 24 41.09 -93.45 65.14
CA ASN A 24 40.59 -94.40 66.15
C ASN A 24 39.64 -93.93 67.28
N LYS A 25 38.34 -94.25 67.06
CA LYS A 25 37.58 -95.32 67.74
C LYS A 25 37.10 -95.11 69.21
N TYR A 26 35.94 -95.72 69.50
CA TYR A 26 35.26 -95.94 70.81
C TYR A 26 34.16 -94.97 71.30
N THR A 27 32.91 -95.37 70.98
CA THR A 27 31.74 -95.58 71.86
C THR A 27 31.07 -94.45 72.67
N ASP A 28 29.75 -94.35 72.42
CA ASP A 28 28.65 -94.20 73.39
C ASP A 28 28.62 -93.02 74.38
N LYS A 29 27.65 -92.11 74.18
CA LYS A 29 26.30 -92.31 74.76
C LYS A 29 25.23 -91.42 74.12
N SER A 30 24.01 -91.94 74.17
CA SER A 30 22.72 -91.37 73.75
C SER A 30 22.53 -89.84 73.81
N ILE A 31 22.03 -89.25 72.72
CA ILE A 31 21.25 -88.01 72.72
C ILE A 31 19.95 -88.24 71.93
N VAL A 32 18.82 -87.77 72.47
CA VAL A 32 17.50 -87.90 71.83
C VAL A 32 17.36 -86.88 70.70
N VAL A 33 16.98 -87.33 69.51
CA VAL A 33 16.62 -86.45 68.39
C VAL A 33 15.10 -86.25 68.39
N ALA A 34 14.65 -85.02 68.54
CA ALA A 34 13.24 -84.67 68.42
C ALA A 34 12.79 -84.65 66.95
N GLU A 35 11.57 -85.11 66.68
CA GLU A 35 11.00 -85.12 65.33
C GLU A 35 10.81 -83.68 64.79
N SER A 36 11.02 -83.51 63.48
CA SER A 36 10.99 -82.21 62.81
C SER A 36 9.55 -81.73 62.57
N PHE A 37 9.16 -80.64 63.23
CA PHE A 37 7.82 -80.08 63.06
C PHE A 37 7.66 -79.38 61.71
N ASN A 38 6.61 -79.78 60.97
CA ASN A 38 6.17 -79.21 59.70
C ASN A 38 4.68 -78.85 59.83
N GLY A 39 4.32 -77.58 59.74
CA GLY A 39 2.93 -77.14 59.92
C GLY A 39 2.76 -75.71 60.41
N TRP A 40 1.51 -75.29 60.61
CA TRP A 40 1.19 -73.99 61.21
C TRP A 40 1.29 -74.06 62.74
N LYS A 41 1.99 -73.08 63.33
CA LYS A 41 2.14 -72.87 64.77
C LYS A 41 1.88 -71.40 65.10
N GLU A 42 1.30 -71.12 66.26
CA GLU A 42 1.07 -69.77 66.76
C GLU A 42 2.22 -69.32 67.67
N GLU A 43 2.65 -68.07 67.51
CA GLU A 43 3.68 -67.45 68.35
C GLU A 43 3.26 -66.01 68.67
N GLY A 44 2.82 -65.79 69.91
CA GLY A 44 2.06 -64.59 70.26
C GLY A 44 0.69 -64.59 69.57
N ASN A 45 0.23 -63.41 69.14
CA ASN A 45 -1.07 -63.24 68.49
C ASN A 45 -1.04 -63.55 66.98
N GLU A 46 0.01 -64.19 66.45
CA GLU A 46 0.19 -64.42 65.02
C GLU A 46 0.53 -65.88 64.69
N ARG A 47 -0.02 -66.36 63.57
CA ARG A 47 0.13 -67.73 63.07
C ARG A 47 1.21 -67.78 61.98
N TYR A 48 2.15 -68.72 62.12
CA TYR A 48 3.31 -68.88 61.25
C TYR A 48 3.44 -70.33 60.76
N PHE A 49 3.80 -70.53 59.49
CA PHE A 49 4.11 -71.83 58.92
C PHE A 49 5.59 -72.18 59.13
N PHE A 50 5.83 -73.38 59.63
CA PHE A 50 7.15 -73.92 59.93
C PHE A 50 7.45 -75.14 59.06
N GLN A 51 8.71 -75.29 58.68
CA GLN A 51 9.26 -76.52 58.11
C GLN A 51 10.60 -76.82 58.78
N ASN A 52 10.86 -78.08 59.10
CA ASN A 52 12.04 -78.54 59.86
C ASN A 52 12.27 -77.73 61.14
N SER A 53 11.17 -77.47 61.88
CA SER A 53 11.13 -76.69 63.13
C SER A 53 11.65 -75.23 63.00
N LYS A 54 11.73 -74.66 61.79
CA LYS A 54 12.07 -73.24 61.53
C LYS A 54 10.98 -72.56 60.70
N LYS A 55 10.83 -71.23 60.84
CA LYS A 55 9.85 -70.45 60.07
C LYS A 55 10.19 -70.54 58.58
N PHE A 56 9.24 -71.04 57.79
CA PHE A 56 9.49 -71.44 56.41
C PHE A 56 9.59 -70.22 55.47
N THR A 57 10.50 -70.30 54.49
CA THR A 57 10.61 -69.35 53.38
C THR A 57 10.82 -70.14 52.10
N GLY A 58 9.94 -69.96 51.12
CA GLY A 58 9.87 -70.79 49.92
C GLY A 58 8.42 -71.12 49.52
N GLU A 59 8.26 -72.01 48.55
CA GLU A 59 6.95 -72.43 48.07
C GLU A 59 6.48 -73.73 48.73
N TYR A 60 5.20 -73.78 49.14
CA TYR A 60 4.56 -74.97 49.68
C TYR A 60 3.07 -74.95 49.34
N GLN A 61 2.53 -76.05 48.79
CA GLN A 61 1.13 -76.16 48.35
C GLN A 61 0.66 -74.96 47.49
N ASN A 62 1.44 -74.62 46.45
CA ASN A 62 1.20 -73.54 45.49
C ASN A 62 1.12 -72.13 46.13
N LYS A 63 1.59 -71.98 47.37
CA LYS A 63 1.66 -70.71 48.10
C LYS A 63 3.12 -70.39 48.44
N TYR A 64 3.55 -69.16 48.17
CA TYR A 64 4.86 -68.68 48.61
C TYR A 64 4.77 -68.13 50.04
N PHE A 65 5.76 -68.48 50.86
CA PHE A 65 5.90 -68.09 52.25
C PHE A 65 7.22 -67.34 52.47
N VAL A 66 7.19 -66.38 53.40
CA VAL A 66 8.37 -65.63 53.84
C VAL A 66 8.33 -65.52 55.36
N ASN A 67 9.37 -66.06 56.01
CA ASN A 67 9.48 -66.15 57.48
C ASN A 67 8.19 -66.67 58.15
N GLY A 68 7.57 -67.69 57.55
CA GLY A 68 6.35 -68.35 58.02
C GLY A 68 5.03 -67.63 57.72
N LYS A 69 5.02 -66.42 57.13
CA LYS A 69 3.77 -65.77 56.69
C LYS A 69 3.58 -65.94 55.18
N TYR A 70 2.33 -65.86 54.73
CA TYR A 70 2.01 -65.76 53.30
C TYR A 70 2.69 -64.55 52.67
N ALA A 71 3.36 -64.76 51.54
CA ALA A 71 4.12 -63.71 50.88
C ALA A 71 3.22 -62.57 50.37
N ASN A 72 3.60 -61.35 50.71
CA ASN A 72 3.05 -60.10 50.18
C ASN A 72 4.24 -59.21 49.79
N GLY A 73 4.34 -58.83 48.52
CA GLY A 73 5.51 -58.15 47.94
C GLY A 73 6.28 -59.03 46.94
N VAL A 74 7.42 -58.54 46.47
CA VAL A 74 8.24 -59.19 45.42
C VAL A 74 9.32 -60.05 46.06
N TYR A 75 9.36 -61.34 45.71
CA TYR A 75 10.35 -62.31 46.20
C TYR A 75 10.88 -63.15 45.02
N ASN A 76 12.20 -63.33 44.96
CA ASN A 76 12.91 -63.97 43.83
C ASN A 76 12.53 -63.42 42.43
N GLY A 77 12.10 -62.15 42.35
CA GLY A 77 11.69 -61.49 41.11
C GLY A 77 10.22 -61.67 40.73
N THR A 78 9.47 -62.54 41.42
CA THR A 78 8.01 -62.71 41.23
C THR A 78 7.24 -61.93 42.31
N LEU A 79 6.14 -61.30 41.91
CA LEU A 79 5.23 -60.58 42.80
C LEU A 79 4.21 -61.55 43.42
N TYR A 80 4.09 -61.52 44.74
CA TYR A 80 3.13 -62.31 45.50
C TYR A 80 2.17 -61.45 46.32
N LYS A 81 0.93 -61.94 46.49
CA LYS A 81 -0.10 -61.36 47.37
C LYS A 81 -0.85 -62.49 48.06
N ASN A 82 -0.87 -62.48 49.39
CA ASN A 82 -1.40 -63.59 50.22
C ASN A 82 -0.89 -64.98 49.79
N GLY A 83 0.38 -65.04 49.38
CA GLY A 83 1.09 -66.24 48.93
C GLY A 83 0.78 -66.68 47.50
N ASP A 84 -0.27 -66.16 46.85
CA ASP A 84 -0.51 -66.38 45.42
C ASP A 84 0.40 -65.49 44.57
N ILE A 85 0.72 -65.93 43.35
CA ILE A 85 1.34 -65.05 42.35
C ILE A 85 0.31 -63.96 42.00
N SER A 86 0.68 -62.69 42.22
CA SER A 86 -0.17 -61.55 41.89
C SER A 86 0.24 -61.01 40.52
N THR A 87 -0.72 -61.00 39.60
CA THR A 87 -0.50 -60.72 38.18
C THR A 87 -1.10 -59.38 37.76
N ASN A 88 -0.64 -58.86 36.62
CA ASN A 88 -1.13 -57.63 35.97
C ASN A 88 -1.24 -56.43 36.93
N ALA A 89 -0.20 -56.18 37.73
CA ALA A 89 -0.22 -55.20 38.82
C ALA A 89 1.04 -54.33 38.86
N TYR A 90 0.87 -53.06 39.24
CA TYR A 90 1.98 -52.15 39.52
C TYR A 90 2.47 -52.29 40.97
N VAL A 91 3.79 -52.34 41.16
CA VAL A 91 4.44 -52.11 42.46
C VAL A 91 5.51 -51.05 42.27
N GLY A 92 5.25 -49.84 42.78
CA GLY A 92 6.00 -48.64 42.41
C GLY A 92 5.87 -48.39 40.91
N GLU A 93 7.00 -48.15 40.24
CA GLU A 93 7.05 -47.91 38.78
C GLU A 93 7.11 -49.20 37.93
N ILE A 94 7.13 -50.39 38.56
CA ILE A 94 7.31 -51.67 37.87
C ILE A 94 5.96 -52.37 37.71
N PHE A 95 5.58 -52.64 36.46
CA PHE A 95 4.44 -53.48 36.11
C PHE A 95 4.85 -54.95 36.07
N TYR A 96 4.11 -55.79 36.79
CA TYR A 96 4.27 -57.24 36.82
C TYR A 96 3.17 -57.89 36.00
N GLY A 97 3.55 -58.75 35.05
CA GLY A 97 2.66 -59.31 34.03
C GLY A 97 1.83 -60.51 34.49
N SER A 98 1.32 -61.27 33.52
CA SER A 98 0.48 -62.45 33.72
C SER A 98 1.20 -63.66 34.34
N ASP A 99 2.53 -63.65 34.40
CA ASP A 99 3.36 -64.64 35.11
C ASP A 99 3.89 -64.12 36.45
N GLY A 100 3.46 -62.92 36.87
CA GLY A 100 3.90 -62.24 38.08
C GLY A 100 5.33 -61.72 38.04
N LYS A 101 6.01 -61.65 36.89
CA LYS A 101 7.37 -61.09 36.73
C LYS A 101 7.34 -59.72 36.03
N PRO A 102 8.43 -58.91 36.10
CA PRO A 102 8.48 -57.61 35.43
C PRO A 102 8.23 -57.73 33.92
N ALA A 103 7.18 -57.05 33.45
CA ALA A 103 6.66 -57.19 32.09
C ALA A 103 7.72 -56.88 31.01
N ASN A 104 7.80 -57.75 29.99
CA ASN A 104 8.68 -57.60 28.84
C ASN A 104 7.93 -57.99 27.57
N GLY A 105 7.70 -57.03 26.66
CA GLY A 105 6.79 -57.17 25.53
C GLY A 105 5.48 -56.40 25.72
N TRP A 106 4.48 -56.68 24.89
CA TRP A 106 3.15 -56.06 24.96
C TRP A 106 2.30 -56.66 26.09
N TYR A 107 1.78 -55.81 26.98
CA TYR A 107 0.80 -56.16 28.02
C TYR A 107 -0.28 -55.08 28.11
N ASP A 108 -1.49 -55.46 28.51
CA ASP A 108 -2.50 -54.52 28.99
C ASP A 108 -2.24 -54.20 30.47
N ASP A 109 -2.23 -52.92 30.83
CA ASP A 109 -2.03 -52.45 32.20
C ASP A 109 -3.33 -52.12 32.95
N GLY A 110 -4.48 -52.49 32.37
CA GLY A 110 -5.82 -52.17 32.87
C GLY A 110 -6.33 -50.81 32.38
N SER A 111 -5.51 -50.04 31.66
CA SER A 111 -5.92 -48.81 30.95
C SER A 111 -5.69 -48.91 29.44
N ASN A 112 -4.61 -49.59 29.01
CA ASN A 112 -4.34 -49.86 27.61
C ASN A 112 -3.22 -50.89 27.40
N TRP A 113 -3.07 -51.32 26.16
CA TRP A 113 -1.85 -52.03 25.73
C TRP A 113 -0.64 -51.10 25.66
N TYR A 114 0.45 -51.51 26.29
CA TYR A 114 1.77 -50.88 26.26
C TYR A 114 2.86 -51.94 26.10
N PHE A 115 3.92 -51.60 25.38
CA PHE A 115 5.16 -52.36 25.29
C PHE A 115 6.06 -52.02 26.49
N PHE A 116 6.33 -53.00 27.33
CA PHE A 116 7.19 -52.89 28.50
C PHE A 116 8.58 -53.49 28.24
N GLN A 117 9.59 -52.96 28.90
CA GLN A 117 10.89 -53.60 29.07
C GLN A 117 11.28 -53.52 30.55
N ASN A 118 11.64 -54.66 31.14
CA ASN A 118 11.93 -54.81 32.57
C ASN A 118 10.84 -54.21 33.49
N GLY A 119 9.57 -54.36 33.10
CA GLY A 119 8.39 -53.86 33.80
C GLY A 119 8.15 -52.34 33.69
N LYS A 120 8.96 -51.59 32.95
CA LYS A 120 8.70 -50.16 32.65
C LYS A 120 8.24 -49.95 31.21
N LYS A 121 7.36 -48.98 30.98
CA LYS A 121 6.88 -48.63 29.63
C LYS A 121 8.05 -48.14 28.77
N HIS A 122 8.28 -48.80 27.64
CA HIS A 122 9.54 -48.64 26.90
C HIS A 122 9.66 -47.28 26.20
N ASN A 123 10.89 -46.77 26.13
CA ASN A 123 11.26 -45.55 25.43
C ASN A 123 12.55 -45.80 24.65
N GLY A 124 12.49 -45.68 23.32
CA GLY A 124 13.59 -46.03 22.42
C GLY A 124 13.25 -47.18 21.47
N TYR A 125 14.26 -47.79 20.86
CA TYR A 125 14.05 -48.93 19.97
C TYR A 125 13.76 -50.21 20.75
N GLY A 126 12.70 -50.92 20.37
CA GLY A 126 12.38 -52.29 20.79
C GLY A 126 12.14 -53.20 19.58
N VAL A 127 11.83 -54.47 19.83
CA VAL A 127 11.45 -55.45 18.83
C VAL A 127 10.21 -56.19 19.33
N ASP A 128 9.18 -56.29 18.49
CA ASP A 128 8.00 -57.12 18.74
C ASP A 128 7.69 -57.98 17.51
N GLY A 129 6.51 -58.63 17.47
CA GLY A 129 6.07 -59.47 16.35
C GLY A 129 5.98 -58.75 14.99
N ASN A 130 5.99 -57.41 14.96
CA ASN A 130 6.03 -56.59 13.75
C ASN A 130 7.47 -56.16 13.38
N GLY A 131 8.48 -56.60 14.13
CA GLY A 131 9.91 -56.29 13.95
C GLY A 131 10.39 -55.09 14.77
N LYS A 132 11.56 -54.55 14.43
CA LYS A 132 12.13 -53.38 15.12
C LYS A 132 11.24 -52.15 14.99
N ARG A 133 10.98 -51.45 16.10
CA ARG A 133 10.16 -50.23 16.19
C ARG A 133 10.73 -49.26 17.22
N TYR A 134 10.46 -47.97 17.06
CA TYR A 134 10.67 -46.97 18.11
C TYR A 134 9.39 -46.83 18.95
N PHE A 135 9.56 -46.83 20.27
CA PHE A 135 8.50 -46.69 21.25
C PHE A 135 8.69 -45.41 22.07
N VAL A 136 7.59 -44.78 22.47
CA VAL A 136 7.53 -43.66 23.43
C VAL A 136 6.45 -43.99 24.44
N ASN A 137 6.81 -44.01 25.72
CA ASN A 137 5.96 -44.44 26.84
C ASN A 137 5.19 -45.74 26.55
N GLY A 138 5.87 -46.73 25.98
CA GLY A 138 5.34 -48.05 25.64
C GLY A 138 4.39 -48.10 24.43
N LYS A 139 4.11 -46.98 23.74
CA LYS A 139 3.35 -47.00 22.48
C LYS A 139 4.29 -46.75 21.29
N TYR A 140 3.92 -47.23 20.10
CA TYR A 140 4.67 -46.93 18.89
C TYR A 140 4.81 -45.41 18.70
N ALA A 141 6.01 -44.96 18.34
CA ALA A 141 6.23 -43.56 17.97
C ALA A 141 5.38 -43.19 16.73
N ASN A 142 4.61 -42.12 16.87
CA ASN A 142 3.78 -41.53 15.83
C ASN A 142 3.90 -39.99 15.98
N GLY A 143 4.41 -39.31 14.96
CA GLY A 143 4.87 -37.91 15.06
C GLY A 143 6.38 -37.78 15.30
N TYR A 144 6.84 -36.57 15.67
CA TYR A 144 8.26 -36.28 15.88
C TYR A 144 8.82 -36.82 17.20
N VAL A 145 9.93 -37.55 17.11
CA VAL A 145 10.77 -37.95 18.25
C VAL A 145 12.24 -37.69 17.89
N GLY A 146 12.95 -36.90 18.71
CA GLY A 146 14.36 -36.57 18.46
C GLY A 146 14.65 -35.87 17.13
N GLY A 147 13.67 -35.19 16.53
CA GLY A 147 13.79 -34.57 15.20
C GLY A 147 13.61 -35.52 14.01
N ILE A 148 13.22 -36.77 14.25
CA ILE A 148 12.81 -37.75 13.23
C ILE A 148 11.30 -37.94 13.35
N PHE A 149 10.57 -37.87 12.23
CA PHE A 149 9.14 -38.17 12.17
C PHE A 149 8.93 -39.67 12.00
N TYR A 150 8.14 -40.25 12.89
CA TYR A 150 7.78 -41.67 12.89
C TYR A 150 6.30 -41.85 12.55
N SER A 151 5.98 -42.95 11.85
CA SER A 151 4.62 -43.49 11.75
C SER A 151 4.64 -44.96 12.09
N LYS A 152 3.70 -45.40 12.96
CA LYS A 152 3.63 -46.78 13.49
C LYS A 152 5.00 -47.33 13.94
N GLY A 153 5.81 -46.47 14.56
CA GLY A 153 7.14 -46.80 15.11
C GLY A 153 8.28 -46.94 14.08
N LYS A 154 8.09 -46.58 12.81
CA LYS A 154 9.16 -46.51 11.77
C LYS A 154 9.40 -45.06 11.33
N PRO A 155 10.65 -44.64 11.04
CA PRO A 155 10.91 -43.37 10.35
C PRO A 155 10.23 -43.35 8.98
N VAL A 156 9.57 -42.25 8.64
CA VAL A 156 8.78 -42.15 7.40
C VAL A 156 9.64 -41.89 6.16
N ASN A 157 9.17 -42.35 5.00
CA ASN A 157 9.81 -42.17 3.70
C ASN A 157 8.71 -41.94 2.64
N GLY A 158 8.80 -40.86 1.86
CA GLY A 158 7.74 -40.39 0.95
C GLY A 158 6.91 -39.24 1.54
N TRP A 159 5.77 -38.93 0.93
CA TRP A 159 4.85 -37.88 1.37
C TRP A 159 4.07 -38.27 2.64
N TYR A 160 4.17 -37.45 3.70
CA TYR A 160 3.40 -37.57 4.94
C TYR A 160 2.96 -36.19 5.44
N ASP A 161 1.78 -36.10 6.04
CA ASP A 161 1.37 -34.95 6.84
C ASP A 161 2.11 -34.95 8.19
N ASP A 162 2.68 -33.80 8.59
CA ASP A 162 3.40 -33.66 9.86
C ASP A 162 2.56 -33.05 11.01
N GLY A 163 1.25 -32.93 10.79
CA GLY A 163 0.29 -32.27 11.69
C GLY A 163 0.16 -30.78 11.43
N LYS A 164 0.69 -30.29 10.30
CA LYS A 164 0.62 -28.88 9.86
C LYS A 164 0.43 -28.76 8.36
N ASP A 165 1.14 -29.59 7.60
CA ASP A 165 1.09 -29.64 6.14
C ASP A 165 1.75 -30.95 5.65
N TRP A 166 1.62 -31.23 4.36
CA TRP A 166 2.28 -32.35 3.70
C TRP A 166 3.74 -32.03 3.39
N TYR A 167 4.63 -32.99 3.68
CA TYR A 167 6.04 -32.92 3.37
C TYR A 167 6.57 -34.26 2.87
N PHE A 168 7.49 -34.22 1.90
CA PHE A 168 8.27 -35.38 1.47
C PHE A 168 9.41 -35.63 2.46
N PHE A 169 9.42 -36.80 3.07
CA PHE A 169 10.42 -37.25 4.03
C PHE A 169 11.36 -38.30 3.44
N ARG A 170 12.57 -38.32 3.98
CA ARG A 170 13.52 -39.43 3.84
C ARG A 170 14.12 -39.74 5.20
N ASP A 171 14.06 -41.01 5.61
CA ASP A 171 14.49 -41.49 6.93
C ASP A 171 13.93 -40.66 8.11
N GLY A 172 12.65 -40.27 7.98
CA GLY A 172 11.90 -39.44 8.92
C GLY A 172 12.33 -37.96 8.98
N LYS A 173 13.21 -37.49 8.09
CA LYS A 173 13.60 -36.07 7.99
C LYS A 173 13.05 -35.43 6.72
N LYS A 174 12.62 -34.17 6.78
CA LYS A 174 12.10 -33.44 5.61
C LYS A 174 13.21 -33.30 4.56
N TYR A 175 12.98 -33.89 3.40
CA TYR A 175 14.05 -34.14 2.43
C TYR A 175 14.45 -32.89 1.66
N THR A 176 15.72 -32.81 1.26
CA THR A 176 16.23 -31.79 0.32
C THR A 176 17.13 -32.49 -0.68
N GLY A 177 16.92 -32.24 -1.96
CA GLY A 177 17.57 -32.96 -3.06
C GLY A 177 16.56 -33.54 -4.06
N LYS A 178 17.06 -34.22 -5.08
CA LYS A 178 16.25 -34.97 -6.05
C LYS A 178 15.69 -36.26 -5.43
N ALA A 179 14.42 -36.55 -5.69
CA ALA A 179 13.81 -37.86 -5.47
C ALA A 179 12.71 -38.10 -6.51
N LYS A 180 12.23 -39.35 -6.62
CA LYS A 180 11.05 -39.68 -7.44
C LYS A 180 9.83 -39.81 -6.54
N ASP A 181 8.71 -39.21 -6.97
CA ASP A 181 7.38 -39.45 -6.44
C ASP A 181 6.39 -39.74 -7.58
N GLU A 182 5.09 -39.70 -7.28
CA GLU A 182 3.99 -39.86 -8.24
C GLU A 182 4.05 -38.89 -9.43
N ASN A 183 4.60 -37.68 -9.25
CA ASN A 183 4.66 -36.63 -10.26
C ASN A 183 5.94 -36.68 -11.13
N GLY A 184 6.86 -37.62 -10.85
CA GLY A 184 8.08 -37.87 -11.62
C GLY A 184 9.36 -37.70 -10.81
N GLU A 185 10.49 -37.42 -11.48
CA GLU A 185 11.70 -36.94 -10.79
C GLU A 185 11.50 -35.47 -10.41
N MET A 186 11.50 -35.19 -9.11
CA MET A 186 11.21 -33.88 -8.53
C MET A 186 12.37 -33.45 -7.63
N TYR A 187 12.71 -32.16 -7.63
CA TYR A 187 13.61 -31.58 -6.63
C TYR A 187 12.80 -31.09 -5.43
N PHE A 188 13.21 -31.51 -4.23
CA PHE A 188 12.61 -31.10 -2.97
C PHE A 188 13.53 -30.15 -2.19
N VAL A 189 12.93 -29.20 -1.46
CA VAL A 189 13.61 -28.33 -0.49
C VAL A 189 12.81 -28.35 0.81
N LYS A 190 13.44 -28.82 1.89
CA LYS A 190 12.82 -28.97 3.23
C LYS A 190 11.46 -29.70 3.19
N GLY A 191 11.36 -30.71 2.34
CA GLY A 191 10.18 -31.56 2.14
C GLY A 191 9.08 -30.99 1.26
N LYS A 192 9.27 -29.83 0.61
CA LYS A 192 8.31 -29.32 -0.39
C LYS A 192 8.94 -29.28 -1.78
N TYR A 193 8.12 -29.28 -2.82
CA TYR A 193 8.60 -29.08 -4.19
C TYR A 193 9.37 -27.77 -4.34
N ALA A 194 10.52 -27.84 -5.00
CA ALA A 194 11.41 -26.69 -5.19
C ALA A 194 10.73 -25.60 -6.04
N ASN A 195 10.68 -24.40 -5.48
CA ASN A 195 10.22 -23.15 -6.09
C ASN A 195 11.31 -22.10 -5.90
N THR A 196 12.54 -22.41 -6.36
CA THR A 196 13.76 -21.68 -6.03
C THR A 196 14.90 -22.03 -6.99
N TYR A 197 15.94 -21.20 -7.00
CA TYR A 197 17.23 -21.55 -7.57
C TYR A 197 17.96 -22.59 -6.71
N ILE A 198 18.55 -23.57 -7.40
CA ILE A 198 19.50 -24.57 -6.89
C ILE A 198 20.64 -24.62 -7.93
N ASP A 199 21.88 -24.39 -7.52
CA ASP A 199 23.08 -24.46 -8.37
C ASP A 199 22.98 -23.67 -9.70
N GLY A 200 22.27 -22.52 -9.67
CA GLY A 200 22.03 -21.66 -10.84
C GLY A 200 20.91 -22.12 -11.77
N VAL A 201 20.18 -23.19 -11.43
CA VAL A 201 19.01 -23.71 -12.14
C VAL A 201 17.76 -23.39 -11.32
N PHE A 202 16.79 -22.69 -11.92
CA PHE A 202 15.48 -22.44 -11.30
C PHE A 202 14.60 -23.68 -11.43
N TYR A 203 14.05 -24.12 -10.30
CA TYR A 203 13.01 -25.12 -10.24
C TYR A 203 11.68 -24.45 -9.89
N LYS A 204 10.64 -24.81 -10.65
CA LYS A 204 9.25 -24.40 -10.44
C LYS A 204 8.44 -25.65 -10.16
N ASP A 205 7.75 -25.67 -9.01
CA ASP A 205 6.97 -26.83 -8.53
C ASP A 205 7.70 -28.18 -8.68
N GLY A 206 8.99 -28.18 -8.29
CA GLY A 206 9.86 -29.35 -8.25
C GLY A 206 10.48 -29.75 -9.60
N LYS A 207 10.00 -29.20 -10.72
CA LYS A 207 10.53 -29.47 -12.07
C LYS A 207 11.44 -28.34 -12.54
N ILE A 208 12.36 -28.64 -13.46
CA ILE A 208 13.25 -27.63 -14.05
C ILE A 208 12.38 -26.63 -14.83
N ALA A 209 12.49 -25.34 -14.51
CA ALA A 209 11.65 -24.32 -15.12
C ALA A 209 11.90 -24.22 -16.63
N ASN A 210 10.84 -24.37 -17.39
CA ASN A 210 10.79 -24.17 -18.84
C ASN A 210 9.50 -23.40 -19.13
N TRP A 211 9.53 -22.49 -20.11
CA TRP A 211 8.49 -21.49 -20.35
C TRP A 211 8.51 -20.32 -19.34
N TRP A 212 7.54 -19.41 -19.49
CA TRP A 212 7.26 -18.34 -18.53
C TRP A 212 7.00 -18.88 -17.12
N CYS A 213 7.77 -18.41 -16.14
CA CYS A 213 7.59 -18.67 -14.72
C CYS A 213 7.88 -17.40 -13.90
N ASP A 214 7.17 -17.25 -12.79
CA ASP A 214 7.50 -16.29 -11.73
C ASP A 214 8.65 -16.86 -10.86
N ASP A 215 9.72 -16.07 -10.65
CA ASP A 215 10.88 -16.45 -9.82
C ASP A 215 10.82 -15.94 -8.37
N GLY A 216 9.70 -15.32 -7.98
CA GLY A 216 9.51 -14.63 -6.71
C GLY A 216 9.90 -13.15 -6.73
N LYS A 217 10.31 -12.62 -7.89
CA LYS A 217 10.51 -11.18 -8.13
C LYS A 217 9.69 -10.67 -9.31
N ASP A 218 9.66 -11.43 -10.41
CA ASP A 218 8.95 -11.07 -11.63
C ASP A 218 8.77 -12.32 -12.53
N TRP A 219 8.01 -12.18 -13.61
CA TRP A 219 7.90 -13.20 -14.65
C TRP A 219 9.10 -13.16 -15.61
N TYR A 220 9.64 -14.35 -15.88
CA TYR A 220 10.72 -14.56 -16.83
C TYR A 220 10.46 -15.82 -17.67
N PHE A 221 10.83 -15.79 -18.95
CA PHE A 221 10.87 -16.96 -19.81
C PHE A 221 12.13 -17.77 -19.51
N PHE A 222 11.95 -19.01 -19.05
CA PHE A 222 13.02 -19.94 -18.75
C PHE A 222 13.18 -21.00 -19.86
N GLN A 223 14.42 -21.41 -20.10
CA GLN A 223 14.74 -22.63 -20.83
C GLN A 223 15.82 -23.39 -20.05
N ASN A 224 15.60 -24.69 -19.80
CA ASN A 224 16.45 -25.55 -18.98
C ASN A 224 16.78 -24.94 -17.59
N GLY A 225 15.80 -24.28 -16.97
CA GLY A 225 15.91 -23.64 -15.66
C GLY A 225 16.75 -22.37 -15.62
N LYS A 226 17.22 -21.86 -16.77
CA LYS A 226 17.94 -20.59 -16.87
C LYS A 226 17.07 -19.55 -17.57
N LYS A 227 17.17 -18.29 -17.14
CA LYS A 227 16.48 -17.18 -17.80
C LYS A 227 17.03 -17.03 -19.22
N HIS A 228 16.14 -17.10 -20.21
CA HIS A 228 16.56 -17.32 -21.59
C HIS A 228 17.27 -16.10 -22.20
N ASN A 229 18.23 -16.37 -23.08
CA ASN A 229 18.92 -15.37 -23.89
C ASN A 229 18.97 -15.90 -25.34
N GLY A 230 18.55 -15.08 -26.30
CA GLY A 230 18.39 -15.51 -27.69
C GLY A 230 16.92 -15.71 -28.10
N TYR A 231 16.71 -16.34 -29.24
CA TYR A 231 15.36 -16.61 -29.74
C TYR A 231 14.64 -17.71 -28.94
N GLY A 232 13.40 -17.44 -28.55
CA GLY A 232 12.43 -18.41 -28.05
C GLY A 232 11.11 -18.31 -28.83
N ILE A 233 10.18 -19.21 -28.53
CA ILE A 233 8.79 -19.16 -29.01
C ILE A 233 7.91 -19.26 -27.78
N ASP A 234 6.95 -18.35 -27.65
CA ASP A 234 5.90 -18.43 -26.63
C ASP A 234 4.50 -18.28 -27.27
N ALA A 235 3.47 -18.08 -26.45
CA ALA A 235 2.08 -17.90 -26.92
C ALA A 235 1.89 -16.69 -27.86
N ASN A 236 2.78 -15.70 -27.81
CA ASN A 236 2.79 -14.53 -28.70
C ASN A 236 3.64 -14.75 -29.96
N GLY A 237 4.21 -15.96 -30.15
CA GLY A 237 5.02 -16.37 -31.30
C GLY A 237 6.53 -16.32 -31.04
N LYS A 238 7.34 -16.32 -32.11
CA LYS A 238 8.80 -16.19 -32.00
C LYS A 238 9.18 -14.80 -31.44
N ARG A 239 10.11 -14.76 -30.49
CA ARG A 239 10.65 -13.56 -29.84
C ARG A 239 12.12 -13.71 -29.51
N TYR A 240 12.86 -12.60 -29.47
CA TYR A 240 14.19 -12.51 -28.87
C TYR A 240 14.05 -12.16 -27.38
N PHE A 241 14.78 -12.89 -26.53
CA PHE A 241 14.81 -12.70 -25.09
C PHE A 241 16.20 -12.27 -24.61
N ILE A 242 16.24 -11.40 -23.60
CA ILE A 242 17.45 -11.02 -22.86
C ILE A 242 17.14 -11.23 -21.38
N SER A 243 17.94 -12.05 -20.69
CA SER A 243 17.75 -12.45 -19.30
C SER A 243 16.30 -12.84 -18.94
N GLY A 244 15.65 -13.57 -19.84
CA GLY A 244 14.29 -14.09 -19.69
C GLY A 244 13.17 -13.07 -19.93
N LYS A 245 13.46 -11.82 -20.28
CA LYS A 245 12.45 -10.84 -20.71
C LYS A 245 12.53 -10.59 -22.21
N TYR A 246 11.44 -10.12 -22.82
CA TYR A 246 11.45 -9.67 -24.21
C TYR A 246 12.51 -8.58 -24.42
N ALA A 247 13.30 -8.71 -25.49
CA ALA A 247 14.34 -7.74 -25.83
C ALA A 247 13.73 -6.37 -26.19
N ASN A 248 14.25 -5.32 -25.54
CA ASN A 248 13.95 -3.91 -25.77
C ASN A 248 15.28 -3.16 -25.81
N ALA A 249 16.18 -3.59 -26.72
CA ALA A 249 17.59 -3.25 -26.74
C ALA A 249 18.24 -3.64 -28.08
N TYR A 250 19.46 -3.15 -28.32
CA TYR A 250 20.33 -3.63 -29.38
C TYR A 250 20.92 -5.00 -29.06
N VAL A 251 20.92 -5.90 -30.05
CA VAL A 251 21.70 -7.14 -30.06
C VAL A 251 22.29 -7.29 -31.46
N ASP A 252 23.62 -7.42 -31.56
CA ASP A 252 24.35 -7.57 -32.83
C ASP A 252 23.97 -6.49 -33.88
N GLU A 253 23.99 -5.23 -33.47
CA GLU A 253 23.54 -4.03 -34.21
C GLU A 253 22.05 -3.95 -34.57
N ILE A 254 21.24 -4.97 -34.24
CA ILE A 254 19.80 -5.02 -34.51
C ILE A 254 19.03 -4.59 -33.25
N PHE A 255 18.25 -3.52 -33.35
CA PHE A 255 17.33 -3.11 -32.29
C PHE A 255 16.09 -4.01 -32.28
N TYR A 256 15.80 -4.56 -31.11
CA TYR A 256 14.57 -5.31 -30.83
C TYR A 256 13.67 -4.48 -29.90
N SER A 257 12.37 -4.49 -30.17
CA SER A 257 11.33 -3.98 -29.28
C SER A 257 10.28 -5.06 -29.06
N GLU A 258 9.85 -5.28 -27.82
CA GLU A 258 9.00 -6.41 -27.41
C GLU A 258 9.48 -7.78 -27.94
N GLY A 259 10.80 -7.95 -28.09
CA GLY A 259 11.42 -9.15 -28.65
C GLY A 259 11.20 -9.35 -30.17
N LYS A 260 10.67 -8.36 -30.89
CA LYS A 260 10.59 -8.33 -32.37
C LYS A 260 11.66 -7.39 -32.92
N ILE A 261 12.16 -7.68 -34.12
CA ILE A 261 13.03 -6.76 -34.86
C ILE A 261 12.24 -5.47 -35.16
N ALA A 262 12.79 -4.31 -34.78
CA ALA A 262 12.12 -3.02 -34.93
C ALA A 262 11.92 -2.63 -36.41
N ASN A 263 10.68 -2.30 -36.78
CA ASN A 263 10.27 -2.02 -38.17
C ASN A 263 9.27 -0.86 -38.24
N TRP A 264 9.49 0.18 -37.43
CA TRP A 264 8.71 1.42 -37.39
C TRP A 264 9.45 2.48 -36.56
N TRP A 265 8.78 3.56 -36.19
CA TRP A 265 9.18 4.39 -35.05
C TRP A 265 9.21 3.60 -33.75
N PHE A 266 10.38 3.56 -33.10
CA PHE A 266 10.59 3.04 -31.75
C PHE A 266 11.53 3.97 -30.96
N ASN A 267 11.50 3.90 -29.64
CA ASN A 267 12.48 4.56 -28.77
C ASN A 267 13.59 3.56 -28.41
N ASP A 268 14.85 3.95 -28.58
CA ASP A 268 16.02 3.07 -28.38
C ASP A 268 16.64 3.15 -26.97
N GLY A 269 16.12 4.06 -26.12
CA GLY A 269 16.67 4.42 -24.82
C GLY A 269 17.20 5.86 -24.78
N GLU A 270 17.59 6.42 -25.93
CA GLU A 270 18.04 7.82 -26.04
C GLU A 270 16.97 8.71 -26.66
N ALA A 271 16.37 8.29 -27.78
CA ALA A 271 15.35 9.06 -28.48
C ALA A 271 14.45 8.16 -29.36
N TRP A 272 13.46 8.78 -30.00
CA TRP A 272 12.67 8.14 -31.05
C TRP A 272 13.43 8.12 -32.38
N TYR A 273 13.43 6.96 -33.02
CA TYR A 273 14.06 6.70 -34.32
C TYR A 273 13.16 5.80 -35.17
N PHE A 274 13.14 6.02 -36.48
CA PHE A 274 12.49 5.15 -37.45
C PHE A 274 13.45 4.02 -37.85
N PHE A 275 13.04 2.79 -37.56
CA PHE A 275 13.78 1.57 -37.82
C PHE A 275 13.23 0.80 -39.01
N GLN A 276 14.12 0.26 -39.85
CA GLN A 276 13.78 -0.76 -40.82
C GLN A 276 14.75 -1.95 -40.64
N ASN A 277 14.22 -3.16 -40.55
CA ASN A 277 14.96 -4.38 -40.22
C ASN A 277 15.85 -4.25 -38.95
N GLY A 278 15.41 -3.46 -37.97
CA GLY A 278 16.10 -3.22 -36.70
C GLY A 278 17.27 -2.26 -36.76
N LYS A 279 17.56 -1.63 -37.90
CA LYS A 279 18.59 -0.59 -38.02
C LYS A 279 17.95 0.79 -38.26
N LYS A 280 18.61 1.86 -37.77
CA LYS A 280 18.18 3.25 -37.95
C LYS A 280 18.16 3.57 -39.44
N HIS A 281 16.99 3.96 -39.96
CA HIS A 281 16.77 4.01 -41.40
C HIS A 281 17.49 5.17 -42.08
N ASN A 282 17.93 4.95 -43.31
CA ASN A 282 18.58 5.96 -44.15
C ASN A 282 18.00 5.87 -45.57
N GLY A 283 17.57 7.01 -46.12
CA GLY A 283 16.84 7.08 -47.39
C GLY A 283 15.32 7.21 -47.21
N TYR A 284 14.55 6.88 -48.25
CA TYR A 284 13.10 7.01 -48.19
C TYR A 284 12.44 5.91 -47.35
N GLY A 285 11.57 6.31 -46.43
CA GLY A 285 10.64 5.45 -45.70
C GLY A 285 9.19 5.94 -45.86
N ILE A 286 8.24 5.19 -45.33
CA ILE A 286 6.84 5.58 -45.21
C ILE A 286 6.44 5.38 -43.74
N ASP A 287 5.92 6.42 -43.12
CA ASP A 287 5.33 6.36 -41.78
C ASP A 287 3.89 6.92 -41.77
N ALA A 288 3.34 7.18 -40.58
CA ALA A 288 1.98 7.73 -40.42
C ALA A 288 1.79 9.12 -41.07
N ASN A 289 2.87 9.88 -41.26
CA ASN A 289 2.86 11.19 -41.94
C ASN A 289 3.09 11.06 -43.45
N GLY A 290 3.21 9.84 -43.98
CA GLY A 290 3.41 9.49 -45.39
C GLY A 290 4.87 9.21 -45.75
N LYS A 291 5.22 9.38 -47.03
CA LYS A 291 6.60 9.21 -47.49
C LYS A 291 7.49 10.31 -46.93
N ARG A 292 8.67 9.94 -46.40
CA ARG A 292 9.69 10.86 -45.86
C ARG A 292 11.09 10.35 -46.18
N TYR A 293 12.05 11.26 -46.25
CA TYR A 293 13.48 10.94 -46.30
C TYR A 293 14.07 10.96 -44.88
N PHE A 294 14.79 9.91 -44.52
CA PHE A 294 15.37 9.70 -43.20
C PHE A 294 16.90 9.67 -43.29
N VAL A 295 17.56 10.17 -42.23
CA VAL A 295 19.00 10.08 -42.01
C VAL A 295 19.22 9.70 -40.55
N ASP A 296 19.99 8.65 -40.30
CA ASP A 296 20.13 7.97 -39.00
C ASP A 296 18.79 7.83 -38.24
N GLY A 297 17.76 7.31 -38.91
CA GLY A 297 16.43 7.08 -38.36
C GLY A 297 15.63 8.34 -37.99
N LYS A 298 16.15 9.54 -38.20
CA LYS A 298 15.43 10.81 -37.98
C LYS A 298 15.00 11.43 -39.30
N TYR A 299 13.98 12.28 -39.28
CA TYR A 299 13.59 13.06 -40.46
C TYR A 299 14.74 13.94 -40.93
N ALA A 300 15.05 13.87 -42.22
CA ALA A 300 16.13 14.64 -42.82
C ALA A 300 15.85 16.15 -42.75
N ASN A 301 16.79 16.89 -42.16
CA ASN A 301 16.76 18.34 -42.01
C ASN A 301 18.13 18.90 -42.42
N GLY A 302 18.29 19.24 -43.70
CA GLY A 302 19.54 19.69 -44.31
C GLY A 302 19.61 19.31 -45.79
N ILE A 303 20.78 19.53 -46.42
CA ILE A 303 21.03 19.09 -47.79
C ILE A 303 21.57 17.66 -47.79
N TYR A 304 20.88 16.75 -48.47
CA TYR A 304 21.29 15.34 -48.64
C TYR A 304 21.14 14.93 -50.10
N GLY A 305 22.20 14.39 -50.70
CA GLY A 305 22.20 14.01 -52.12
C GLY A 305 21.89 15.15 -53.09
N GLY A 306 22.25 16.40 -52.75
CA GLY A 306 21.97 17.59 -53.56
C GLY A 306 20.55 18.16 -53.43
N LYS A 307 19.70 17.61 -52.55
CA LYS A 307 18.32 18.09 -52.29
C LYS A 307 18.21 18.63 -50.87
N LEU A 308 17.51 19.75 -50.70
CA LEU A 308 17.15 20.28 -49.38
C LEU A 308 15.96 19.49 -48.83
N TYR A 309 16.09 18.97 -47.61
CA TYR A 309 14.99 18.36 -46.87
C TYR A 309 14.67 19.17 -45.63
N LYS A 310 13.38 19.36 -45.37
CA LYS A 310 12.82 19.88 -44.12
C LYS A 310 11.82 18.88 -43.58
N ASP A 311 12.06 18.38 -42.37
CA ASP A 311 11.26 17.34 -41.72
C ASP A 311 10.97 16.13 -42.64
N GLY A 312 12.01 15.72 -43.39
CA GLY A 312 11.99 14.61 -44.33
C GLY A 312 11.21 14.85 -45.63
N ILE A 313 10.70 16.07 -45.87
CA ILE A 313 10.05 16.48 -47.11
C ILE A 313 11.07 17.28 -47.96
N GLU A 314 11.13 17.00 -49.26
CA GLU A 314 11.96 17.77 -50.19
C GLU A 314 11.42 19.22 -50.33
N SER A 315 12.27 20.21 -50.05
CA SER A 315 11.94 21.63 -50.03
C SER A 315 12.52 22.36 -51.25
N LYS A 316 11.80 23.36 -51.75
CA LYS A 316 12.20 24.22 -52.89
C LYS A 316 12.98 25.47 -52.47
N GLY A 317 13.61 25.45 -51.31
CA GLY A 317 14.30 26.63 -50.76
C GLY A 317 13.36 27.63 -50.09
N ARG A 318 13.83 28.89 -49.96
CA ARG A 318 13.17 30.00 -49.23
C ARG A 318 12.61 29.59 -47.85
N THR A 319 13.40 28.87 -47.06
CA THR A 319 12.96 28.44 -45.72
C THR A 319 14.12 28.16 -44.78
N TYR A 320 13.85 28.27 -43.47
CA TYR A 320 14.74 27.79 -42.43
C TYR A 320 14.77 26.26 -42.37
N VAL A 321 15.97 25.70 -42.37
CA VAL A 321 16.26 24.30 -42.06
C VAL A 321 17.47 24.27 -41.11
N ASN A 322 17.32 23.66 -39.94
CA ASN A 322 18.34 23.60 -38.89
C ASN A 322 19.03 24.95 -38.55
N GLY A 323 18.25 26.04 -38.52
CA GLY A 323 18.76 27.39 -38.21
C GLY A 323 19.54 28.10 -39.32
N ILE A 324 19.64 27.49 -40.51
CA ILE A 324 20.14 28.12 -41.74
C ILE A 324 18.94 28.52 -42.59
N PHE A 325 18.89 29.78 -43.06
CA PHE A 325 17.96 30.19 -44.10
C PHE A 325 18.55 29.88 -45.48
N TYR A 326 17.83 29.08 -46.26
CA TYR A 326 18.19 28.74 -47.63
C TYR A 326 17.36 29.58 -48.61
N ASP A 327 18.01 30.10 -49.66
CA ASP A 327 17.37 30.84 -50.75
C ASP A 327 16.60 29.91 -51.72
N GLU A 328 16.07 30.44 -52.83
CA GLU A 328 15.41 29.65 -53.89
C GLU A 328 16.35 28.68 -54.64
N ASN A 329 17.67 28.88 -54.58
CA ASN A 329 18.69 28.05 -55.21
C ASN A 329 19.25 26.99 -54.24
N ILE A 330 18.63 26.79 -53.07
CA ILE A 330 19.08 25.86 -52.02
C ILE A 330 20.48 26.24 -51.48
N SER A 331 20.90 27.49 -51.65
CA SER A 331 22.14 28.05 -51.09
C SER A 331 21.85 28.78 -49.77
N PRO A 332 22.77 28.76 -48.78
CA PRO A 332 22.65 29.61 -47.59
C PRO A 332 22.62 31.09 -47.99
N ALA A 333 21.63 31.83 -47.52
CA ALA A 333 21.42 33.23 -47.91
C ALA A 333 22.58 34.16 -47.49
N ASP A 334 23.04 35.03 -48.40
CA ASP A 334 24.06 36.06 -48.16
C ASP A 334 23.63 37.38 -48.84
N GLY A 335 23.51 38.46 -48.06
CA GLY A 335 22.83 39.70 -48.46
C GLY A 335 21.38 39.81 -47.94
N TRP A 336 20.61 40.74 -48.50
CA TRP A 336 19.23 41.01 -48.07
C TRP A 336 18.22 39.98 -48.61
N TYR A 337 17.48 39.33 -47.71
CA TYR A 337 16.36 38.44 -48.05
C TYR A 337 15.16 38.70 -47.13
N ASP A 338 13.95 38.52 -47.68
CA ASP A 338 12.73 38.34 -46.89
C ASP A 338 12.64 36.88 -46.42
N ASP A 339 12.51 36.66 -45.11
CA ASP A 339 12.39 35.32 -44.53
C ASP A 339 10.95 34.90 -44.20
N GLY A 340 9.97 35.75 -44.54
CA GLY A 340 8.54 35.56 -44.28
C GLY A 340 8.04 36.41 -43.10
N ASP A 341 8.91 36.82 -42.18
CA ASP A 341 8.57 37.79 -41.13
C ASP A 341 8.88 39.23 -41.57
N ALA A 342 10.07 39.43 -42.16
CA ALA A 342 10.53 40.71 -42.71
C ALA A 342 11.81 40.52 -43.53
N TRP A 343 12.29 41.61 -44.14
CA TRP A 343 13.64 41.70 -44.69
C TRP A 343 14.70 41.70 -43.58
N TYR A 344 15.73 40.87 -43.76
CA TYR A 344 16.95 40.83 -42.95
C TYR A 344 18.19 40.67 -43.86
N PHE A 345 19.32 41.24 -43.45
CA PHE A 345 20.62 40.95 -44.03
C PHE A 345 21.16 39.63 -43.44
N PHE A 346 21.36 38.65 -44.29
CA PHE A 346 21.95 37.36 -43.97
C PHE A 346 23.43 37.30 -44.38
N LYS A 347 24.17 36.39 -43.75
CA LYS A 347 25.47 35.91 -44.21
C LYS A 347 25.62 34.45 -43.79
N ASP A 348 26.10 33.60 -44.69
CA ASP A 348 26.16 32.14 -44.49
C ASP A 348 24.81 31.53 -44.03
N GLY A 349 23.70 32.10 -44.52
CA GLY A 349 22.32 31.75 -44.16
C GLY A 349 21.89 32.15 -42.74
N LYS A 350 22.60 33.04 -42.05
CA LYS A 350 22.27 33.53 -40.70
C LYS A 350 22.16 35.06 -40.66
N LYS A 351 21.21 35.58 -39.87
CA LYS A 351 20.99 37.04 -39.72
C LYS A 351 22.25 37.72 -39.17
N TYR A 352 22.91 38.53 -40.00
CA TYR A 352 24.29 38.94 -39.77
C TYR A 352 24.45 39.97 -38.64
N THR A 353 25.64 40.02 -38.02
CA THR A 353 26.01 41.04 -37.04
C THR A 353 27.47 41.42 -37.26
N GLY A 354 27.74 42.72 -37.41
CA GLY A 354 29.04 43.25 -37.82
C GLY A 354 28.93 44.25 -38.97
N LYS A 355 30.08 44.71 -39.48
CA LYS A 355 30.16 45.56 -40.67
C LYS A 355 29.96 44.74 -41.94
N ALA A 356 29.12 45.22 -42.86
CA ALA A 356 29.02 44.75 -44.23
C ALA A 356 28.72 45.92 -45.18
N VAL A 357 28.89 45.70 -46.48
CA VAL A 357 28.51 46.67 -47.51
C VAL A 357 27.22 46.20 -48.17
N ASP A 358 26.26 47.11 -48.32
CA ASP A 358 25.04 46.89 -49.09
C ASP A 358 24.73 48.09 -50.00
N GLY A 359 23.51 48.15 -50.55
CA GLY A 359 23.08 49.24 -51.45
C GLY A 359 23.12 50.65 -50.83
N ASN A 360 23.25 50.79 -49.50
CA ASN A 360 23.31 52.07 -48.78
C ASN A 360 24.74 52.43 -48.29
N GLY A 361 25.74 51.61 -48.61
CA GLY A 361 27.16 51.81 -48.29
C GLY A 361 27.72 50.79 -47.30
N GLU A 362 28.82 51.15 -46.62
CA GLU A 362 29.26 50.39 -45.44
C GLU A 362 28.31 50.68 -44.27
N MET A 363 27.66 49.63 -43.77
CA MET A 363 26.66 49.69 -42.70
C MET A 363 27.05 48.70 -41.59
N TYR A 364 26.81 49.07 -40.33
CA TYR A 364 26.86 48.13 -39.22
C TYR A 364 25.50 47.45 -39.04
N PHE A 365 25.49 46.12 -38.97
CA PHE A 365 24.30 45.30 -38.77
C PHE A 365 24.28 44.66 -37.38
N VAL A 366 23.08 44.52 -36.82
CA VAL A 366 22.79 43.74 -35.61
C VAL A 366 21.59 42.83 -35.90
N LYS A 367 21.79 41.52 -35.81
CA LYS A 367 20.77 40.48 -36.10
C LYS A 367 20.02 40.70 -37.44
N GLY A 368 20.76 41.08 -38.48
CA GLY A 368 20.27 41.30 -39.84
C GLY A 368 19.51 42.60 -40.06
N LYS A 369 19.53 43.56 -39.12
CA LYS A 369 18.99 44.91 -39.31
C LYS A 369 20.09 45.96 -39.06
N TYR A 370 19.95 47.16 -39.60
CA TYR A 370 20.91 48.24 -39.33
C TYR A 370 21.00 48.57 -37.83
N ALA A 371 22.21 48.85 -37.36
CA ALA A 371 22.48 49.16 -35.97
C ALA A 371 21.86 50.50 -35.54
N ASN A 372 21.06 50.45 -34.48
CA ASN A 372 20.62 51.59 -33.69
C ASN A 372 21.05 51.34 -32.24
N ALA A 373 22.37 51.35 -32.00
CA ALA A 373 22.99 50.81 -30.79
C ALA A 373 24.42 51.32 -30.57
N TYR A 374 24.92 51.19 -29.34
CA TYR A 374 26.34 51.36 -29.03
C TYR A 374 27.15 50.12 -29.38
N ILE A 375 28.24 50.32 -30.11
CA ILE A 375 29.26 49.31 -30.42
C ILE A 375 30.61 49.94 -30.06
N ASP A 376 31.37 49.30 -29.17
CA ASP A 376 32.71 49.74 -28.72
C ASP A 376 32.79 51.21 -28.25
N GLY A 377 31.69 51.73 -27.67
CA GLY A 377 31.59 53.11 -27.19
C GLY A 377 31.29 54.15 -28.27
N ILE A 378 30.98 53.72 -29.50
CA ILE A 378 30.50 54.53 -30.62
C ILE A 378 29.01 54.24 -30.80
N PHE A 379 28.16 55.27 -30.81
CA PHE A 379 26.75 55.10 -31.17
C PHE A 379 26.61 55.04 -32.70
N TYR A 380 25.91 54.00 -33.17
CA TYR A 380 25.47 53.87 -34.55
C TYR A 380 23.95 54.11 -34.62
N SER A 381 23.55 54.97 -35.55
CA SER A 381 22.15 55.26 -35.89
C SER A 381 21.93 54.88 -37.34
N GLU A 382 20.88 54.10 -37.63
CA GLU A 382 20.60 53.52 -38.95
C GLU A 382 21.83 52.89 -39.63
N GLY A 383 22.68 52.22 -38.84
CA GLY A 383 23.88 51.53 -39.30
C GLY A 383 25.09 52.43 -39.57
N LYS A 384 24.97 53.75 -39.44
CA LYS A 384 26.04 54.75 -39.65
C LYS A 384 26.46 55.40 -38.33
N ILE A 385 27.69 55.91 -38.24
CA ILE A 385 28.21 56.55 -37.02
C ILE A 385 27.42 57.83 -36.73
N ALA A 386 26.84 57.93 -35.54
CA ALA A 386 25.98 59.04 -35.17
C ALA A 386 26.73 60.37 -35.14
N ASN A 387 26.17 61.34 -35.86
CA ASN A 387 26.58 62.75 -35.89
C ASN A 387 25.30 63.57 -35.94
N TRP A 388 25.30 64.74 -35.28
CA TRP A 388 24.11 65.54 -35.00
C TRP A 388 23.22 64.94 -33.89
N TRP A 389 22.03 65.51 -33.70
CA TRP A 389 20.99 64.97 -32.82
C TRP A 389 20.54 63.57 -33.28
N CYS A 390 20.66 62.58 -32.39
CA CYS A 390 20.10 61.25 -32.56
C CYS A 390 19.45 60.78 -31.25
N ASP A 391 18.42 59.94 -31.34
CA ASP A 391 17.90 59.17 -30.21
C ASP A 391 18.80 57.95 -30.00
N ASP A 392 19.25 57.69 -28.77
CA ASP A 392 20.08 56.53 -28.44
C ASP A 392 19.33 55.37 -27.77
N GLY A 393 18.00 55.45 -27.78
CA GLY A 393 17.10 54.52 -27.07
C GLY A 393 16.87 54.90 -25.60
N SER A 394 17.52 55.96 -25.09
CA SER A 394 17.24 56.51 -23.76
C SER A 394 16.69 57.94 -23.79
N ASP A 395 17.16 58.77 -24.71
CA ASP A 395 16.71 60.14 -24.99
C ASP A 395 17.41 60.63 -26.28
N TRP A 396 17.08 61.83 -26.73
CA TRP A 396 17.84 62.54 -27.75
C TRP A 396 19.12 63.15 -27.16
N TYR A 397 20.23 63.01 -27.90
CA TYR A 397 21.51 63.62 -27.60
C TYR A 397 22.18 64.16 -28.87
N PHE A 398 22.92 65.26 -28.75
CA PHE A 398 23.79 65.75 -29.80
C PHE A 398 25.09 64.94 -29.82
N PHE A 399 25.26 64.13 -30.86
CA PHE A 399 26.45 63.34 -31.13
C PHE A 399 27.42 64.05 -32.06
N LYS A 400 28.70 63.81 -31.83
CA LYS A 400 29.77 64.08 -32.79
C LYS A 400 30.75 62.91 -32.76
N ASP A 401 31.12 62.40 -33.92
CA ASP A 401 32.01 61.23 -34.08
C ASP A 401 31.54 60.01 -33.26
N GLY A 402 30.21 59.80 -33.22
CA GLY A 402 29.55 58.72 -32.48
C GLY A 402 29.52 58.88 -30.96
N LYS A 403 29.94 60.04 -30.42
CA LYS A 403 30.02 60.30 -28.97
C LYS A 403 29.22 61.53 -28.56
N LYS A 404 28.63 61.50 -27.36
CA LYS A 404 27.82 62.59 -26.80
C LYS A 404 28.68 63.83 -26.54
N TYR A 405 28.45 64.89 -27.32
CA TYR A 405 29.37 66.03 -27.41
C TYR A 405 29.39 66.91 -26.14
N THR A 406 30.51 67.60 -25.91
CA THR A 406 30.66 68.56 -24.79
C THR A 406 31.47 69.77 -25.29
N GLY A 407 30.99 70.98 -25.00
CA GLY A 407 31.53 72.24 -25.53
C GLY A 407 30.50 73.01 -26.35
N LYS A 408 30.93 74.10 -27.00
CA LYS A 408 30.09 74.88 -27.92
C LYS A 408 29.90 74.14 -29.25
N ALA A 409 28.68 74.15 -29.78
CA ALA A 409 28.36 73.77 -31.15
C ALA A 409 27.16 74.60 -31.65
N VAL A 410 26.93 74.58 -32.97
CA VAL A 410 25.73 75.16 -33.58
C VAL A 410 24.77 74.03 -33.93
N ASP A 411 23.51 74.17 -33.54
CA ASP A 411 22.41 73.31 -33.99
C ASP A 411 21.22 74.16 -34.49
N GLY A 412 20.05 73.54 -34.68
CA GLY A 412 18.84 74.24 -35.13
C GLY A 412 18.36 75.39 -34.23
N ASN A 413 18.85 75.50 -32.98
CA ASN A 413 18.52 76.57 -32.04
C ASN A 413 19.63 77.66 -31.94
N GLY A 414 20.66 77.58 -32.79
CA GLY A 414 21.79 78.52 -32.87
C GLY A 414 23.06 78.01 -32.18
N GLU A 415 23.95 78.92 -31.79
CA GLU A 415 25.09 78.56 -30.93
C GLU A 415 24.59 78.16 -29.53
N MET A 416 24.93 76.95 -29.10
CA MET A 416 24.52 76.34 -27.84
C MET A 416 25.74 75.72 -27.15
N TYR A 417 25.82 75.84 -25.82
CA TYR A 417 26.77 75.06 -25.03
C TYR A 417 26.16 73.69 -24.68
N PHE A 418 26.90 72.62 -24.92
CA PHE A 418 26.51 71.23 -24.64
C PHE A 418 27.36 70.63 -23.52
N ILE A 419 26.75 69.77 -22.70
CA ILE A 419 27.40 68.90 -21.72
C ILE A 419 26.86 67.48 -21.94
N LYS A 420 27.74 66.52 -22.27
CA LYS A 420 27.41 65.11 -22.52
C LYS A 420 26.18 64.92 -23.43
N GLY A 421 26.14 65.68 -24.53
CA GLY A 421 25.13 65.60 -25.59
C GLY A 421 23.82 66.32 -25.29
N LYS A 422 23.63 66.95 -24.12
CA LYS A 422 22.46 67.80 -23.82
C LYS A 422 22.87 69.25 -23.66
N TYR A 423 21.93 70.19 -23.84
CA TYR A 423 22.19 71.60 -23.58
C TYR A 423 22.61 71.85 -22.12
N ALA A 424 23.58 72.74 -21.92
CA ALA A 424 24.08 73.11 -20.60
C ALA A 424 22.98 73.77 -19.75
N ASN A 425 22.80 73.28 -18.52
CA ASN A 425 21.97 73.89 -17.48
C ASN A 425 22.75 73.95 -16.16
N THR A 426 23.89 74.65 -16.18
CA THR A 426 24.91 74.64 -15.11
C THR A 426 25.73 75.94 -15.13
N TYR A 427 26.48 76.18 -14.06
CA TYR A 427 27.52 77.22 -14.05
C TYR A 427 28.75 76.77 -14.83
N ILE A 428 29.28 77.66 -15.67
CA ILE A 428 30.56 77.51 -16.37
C ILE A 428 31.30 78.82 -16.14
N ASP A 429 32.51 78.76 -15.56
CA ASP A 429 33.36 79.92 -15.24
C ASP A 429 32.65 81.07 -14.50
N GLY A 430 31.72 80.72 -13.60
CA GLY A 430 30.93 81.68 -12.80
C GLY A 430 29.75 82.32 -13.53
N ILE A 431 29.47 81.94 -14.77
CA ILE A 431 28.29 82.34 -15.55
C ILE A 431 27.29 81.18 -15.57
N PHE A 432 26.04 81.42 -15.17
CA PHE A 432 25.00 80.40 -15.31
C PHE A 432 24.51 80.29 -16.76
N TYR A 433 24.59 79.09 -17.33
CA TYR A 433 23.97 78.74 -18.61
C TYR A 433 22.66 77.97 -18.34
N SER A 434 21.58 78.40 -18.99
CA SER A 434 20.25 77.79 -18.95
C SER A 434 19.87 77.37 -20.37
N LYS A 435 19.55 76.10 -20.58
CA LYS A 435 19.23 75.51 -21.90
C LYS A 435 20.25 75.92 -22.99
N GLY A 436 21.55 75.87 -22.65
CA GLY A 436 22.66 76.11 -23.58
C GLY A 436 23.01 77.59 -23.83
N LYS A 437 22.21 78.54 -23.35
CA LYS A 437 22.41 80.01 -23.50
C LYS A 437 22.66 80.67 -22.13
N ILE A 438 23.29 81.84 -22.11
CA ILE A 438 23.55 82.59 -20.86
C ILE A 438 22.22 82.99 -20.22
N ALA A 439 22.07 82.73 -18.91
CA ALA A 439 20.86 83.04 -18.17
C ALA A 439 20.67 84.56 -17.99
N ASN A 440 19.55 85.09 -18.46
CA ASN A 440 19.23 86.52 -18.40
C ASN A 440 17.75 86.77 -18.04
N TRP A 441 17.20 85.88 -17.20
CA TRP A 441 15.83 85.93 -16.68
C TRP A 441 15.72 85.06 -15.43
N TRP A 442 14.49 84.76 -14.97
CA TRP A 442 14.24 83.59 -14.12
C TRP A 442 14.78 82.31 -14.78
N CYS A 443 15.69 81.62 -14.09
CA CYS A 443 16.20 80.30 -14.47
C CYS A 443 16.38 79.42 -13.22
N ASP A 444 16.26 78.10 -13.36
CA ASP A 444 16.59 77.14 -12.30
C ASP A 444 18.07 76.78 -12.36
N ASP A 445 18.80 77.03 -11.26
CA ASP A 445 20.25 76.80 -11.16
C ASP A 445 20.64 75.40 -10.64
N GLY A 446 19.65 74.52 -10.47
CA GLY A 446 19.81 73.19 -9.90
C GLY A 446 19.60 73.14 -8.38
N ASN A 447 19.59 74.29 -7.70
CA ASN A 447 19.20 74.39 -6.28
C ASN A 447 17.82 75.04 -6.12
N ALA A 448 17.52 76.04 -6.96
CA ALA A 448 16.21 76.68 -7.06
C ALA A 448 16.15 77.59 -8.29
N TRP A 449 14.95 78.10 -8.56
CA TRP A 449 14.75 79.28 -9.40
C TRP A 449 15.36 80.54 -8.76
N TYR A 450 16.12 81.28 -9.56
CA TYR A 450 16.64 82.61 -9.26
C TYR A 450 16.44 83.52 -10.49
N PHE A 451 16.23 84.82 -10.26
CA PHE A 451 16.24 85.83 -11.30
C PHE A 451 17.70 86.22 -11.60
N PHE A 452 18.15 85.86 -12.80
CA PHE A 452 19.48 86.16 -13.30
C PHE A 452 19.47 87.37 -14.24
N GLN A 453 20.52 88.18 -14.15
CA GLN A 453 20.87 89.16 -15.17
C GLN A 453 22.33 88.93 -15.58
N ASN A 454 22.59 88.82 -16.88
CA ASN A 454 23.91 88.52 -17.46
C ASN A 454 24.66 87.35 -16.77
N GLY A 455 23.94 86.26 -16.47
CA GLY A 455 24.48 85.04 -15.85
C GLY A 455 24.67 85.08 -14.33
N LYS A 456 24.31 86.18 -13.65
CA LYS A 456 24.47 86.37 -12.19
C LYS A 456 23.14 86.71 -11.49
N LYS A 457 23.00 86.34 -10.21
CA LYS A 457 21.76 86.54 -9.43
C LYS A 457 21.56 88.02 -9.09
N HIS A 458 20.33 88.51 -9.28
CA HIS A 458 20.01 89.94 -9.17
C HIS A 458 19.76 90.42 -7.72
N ASN A 459 20.08 91.68 -7.44
CA ASN A 459 19.81 92.35 -6.17
C ASN A 459 19.21 93.74 -6.41
N GLY A 460 18.19 94.11 -5.62
CA GLY A 460 17.45 95.37 -5.77
C GLY A 460 16.18 95.23 -6.63
N TYR A 461 15.71 96.32 -7.24
CA TYR A 461 14.52 96.25 -8.10
C TYR A 461 14.83 95.57 -9.44
N GLY A 462 13.96 94.64 -9.85
CA GLY A 462 13.92 94.06 -11.19
C GLY A 462 12.50 94.12 -11.76
N ILE A 463 12.37 93.79 -13.05
CA ILE A 463 11.08 93.61 -13.72
C ILE A 463 11.07 92.20 -14.30
N ASP A 464 10.06 91.41 -13.94
CA ASP A 464 9.79 90.11 -14.53
C ASP A 464 8.34 90.04 -15.06
N ALA A 465 7.86 88.85 -15.42
CA ALA A 465 6.51 88.63 -15.94
C ALA A 465 5.39 89.04 -14.94
N ASN A 466 5.69 89.11 -13.63
CA ASN A 466 4.76 89.58 -12.60
C ASN A 466 4.87 91.11 -12.37
N GLY A 467 5.73 91.80 -13.11
CA GLY A 467 5.97 93.25 -13.05
C GLY A 467 7.18 93.63 -12.19
N LYS A 468 7.21 94.87 -11.70
CA LYS A 468 8.30 95.36 -10.83
C LYS A 468 8.28 94.62 -9.49
N ARG A 469 9.43 94.11 -9.05
CA ARG A 469 9.63 93.39 -7.77
C ARG A 469 10.96 93.76 -7.14
N TYR A 470 11.04 93.68 -5.81
CA TYR A 470 12.30 93.81 -5.08
C TYR A 470 12.92 92.43 -4.82
N PHE A 471 14.19 92.27 -5.20
CA PHE A 471 14.95 91.03 -5.15
C PHE A 471 16.12 91.12 -4.17
N VAL A 472 16.42 90.01 -3.52
CA VAL A 472 17.64 89.77 -2.73
C VAL A 472 18.21 88.42 -3.17
N ASP A 473 19.48 88.40 -3.58
CA ASP A 473 20.21 87.24 -4.14
C ASP A 473 19.40 86.39 -5.15
N GLY A 474 18.77 87.07 -6.10
CA GLY A 474 17.96 86.48 -7.16
C GLY A 474 16.58 85.98 -6.73
N LYS A 475 16.17 86.15 -5.48
CA LYS A 475 14.85 85.74 -4.97
C LYS A 475 14.02 86.95 -4.57
N TYR A 476 12.70 86.82 -4.63
CA TYR A 476 11.78 87.85 -4.14
C TYR A 476 11.96 88.10 -2.63
N ALA A 477 12.09 89.38 -2.26
CA ALA A 477 12.22 89.79 -0.87
C ALA A 477 10.99 89.37 -0.02
N ASN A 478 11.26 88.74 1.12
CA ASN A 478 10.27 88.21 2.05
C ASN A 478 10.71 88.47 3.50
N GLY A 479 10.38 89.64 4.03
CA GLY A 479 10.82 90.13 5.34
C GLY A 479 10.69 91.64 5.45
N ILE A 480 11.15 92.22 6.57
CA ILE A 480 11.27 93.68 6.70
C ILE A 480 12.62 94.11 6.13
N TYR A 481 12.59 94.92 5.08
CA TYR A 481 13.79 95.51 4.45
C TYR A 481 13.58 97.03 4.34
N GLY A 482 14.55 97.84 4.77
CA GLY A 482 14.43 99.30 4.76
C GLY A 482 13.21 99.84 5.52
N GLY A 483 12.76 99.15 6.57
CA GLY A 483 11.57 99.51 7.36
C GLY A 483 10.21 99.12 6.75
N LYS A 484 10.18 98.53 5.55
CA LYS A 484 8.96 98.08 4.86
C LYS A 484 8.85 96.56 4.88
N LEU A 485 7.65 96.04 5.15
CA LEU A 485 7.37 94.60 5.06
C LEU A 485 7.17 94.21 3.59
N TYR A 486 8.04 93.35 3.06
CA TYR A 486 7.90 92.76 1.74
C TYR A 486 7.40 91.32 1.84
N LYS A 487 6.41 90.97 1.00
CA LYS A 487 5.98 89.60 0.72
C LYS A 487 6.08 89.37 -0.78
N ASN A 488 6.84 88.36 -1.20
CA ASN A 488 7.11 88.04 -2.61
C ASN A 488 7.52 89.28 -3.44
N GLY A 489 8.40 90.12 -2.89
CA GLY A 489 8.97 91.28 -3.57
C GLY A 489 8.00 92.46 -3.73
N ILE A 490 6.79 92.39 -3.14
CA ILE A 490 5.77 93.45 -3.08
C ILE A 490 5.68 93.96 -1.64
N GLU A 491 5.51 95.27 -1.48
CA GLU A 491 5.26 95.89 -0.17
C GLU A 491 3.87 95.51 0.37
N SER A 492 3.79 95.12 1.64
CA SER A 492 2.61 94.52 2.27
C SER A 492 2.11 95.32 3.49
N LYS A 493 0.79 95.34 3.69
CA LYS A 493 0.10 96.10 4.76
C LYS A 493 -0.18 95.29 6.04
N GLY A 494 0.51 94.16 6.24
CA GLY A 494 0.27 93.27 7.38
C GLY A 494 -0.90 92.30 7.19
N ARG A 495 -1.41 91.72 8.30
CA ARG A 495 -2.37 90.58 8.35
C ARG A 495 -1.94 89.41 7.46
N THR A 496 -0.67 89.01 7.55
CA THR A 496 -0.15 87.95 6.69
C THR A 496 1.11 87.28 7.23
N TYR A 497 1.33 86.04 6.81
CA TYR A 497 2.63 85.38 6.96
C TYR A 497 3.68 86.01 6.05
N VAL A 498 4.83 86.33 6.66
CA VAL A 498 6.09 86.60 5.96
C VAL A 498 7.20 85.85 6.70
N ASN A 499 7.93 84.99 5.98
CA ASN A 499 9.00 84.13 6.51
C ASN A 499 8.63 83.38 7.82
N GLY A 500 7.44 82.74 7.85
CA GLY A 500 6.98 81.94 8.98
C GLY A 500 6.50 82.72 10.22
N ILE A 501 6.52 84.06 10.18
CA ILE A 501 5.94 84.94 11.21
C ILE A 501 4.62 85.50 10.70
N PHE A 502 3.55 85.35 11.48
CA PHE A 502 2.27 86.02 11.22
C PHE A 502 2.31 87.45 11.78
N TYR A 503 2.15 88.44 10.90
CA TYR A 503 2.10 89.85 11.27
C TYR A 503 0.64 90.34 11.34
N ASP A 504 0.31 91.11 12.37
CA ASP A 504 -0.98 91.76 12.56
C ASP A 504 -1.22 92.90 11.54
N GLY A 505 -2.35 93.60 11.65
CA GLY A 505 -2.67 94.75 10.79
C GLY A 505 -1.80 96.00 11.00
N ASN A 506 -0.90 95.97 11.97
CA ASN A 506 0.04 97.05 12.30
C ASN A 506 1.50 96.63 12.04
N ILE A 507 1.72 95.52 11.30
CA ILE A 507 3.06 95.00 10.94
C ILE A 507 3.85 94.54 12.19
N ARG A 508 3.16 94.03 13.22
CA ARG A 508 3.77 93.45 14.45
C ARG A 508 3.52 91.95 14.54
N PRO A 509 4.42 91.14 15.10
CA PRO A 509 4.17 89.71 15.33
C PRO A 509 2.94 89.46 16.22
N ALA A 510 2.02 88.62 15.75
CA ALA A 510 0.72 88.37 16.40
C ALA A 510 0.84 87.67 17.78
N ASN A 511 -0.02 88.06 18.73
CA ASN A 511 -0.03 87.56 20.11
C ASN A 511 -1.48 87.42 20.63
N GLY A 512 -1.94 86.19 20.89
CA GLY A 512 -3.34 85.84 21.18
C GLY A 512 -4.01 85.06 20.04
N TRP A 513 -5.34 84.89 20.10
CA TRP A 513 -6.12 84.27 19.01
C TRP A 513 -6.19 85.19 17.78
N TYR A 514 -5.77 84.67 16.62
CA TYR A 514 -5.97 85.30 15.31
C TYR A 514 -6.46 84.28 14.31
N ASP A 515 -7.35 84.70 13.41
CA ASP A 515 -7.54 84.06 12.12
C ASP A 515 -6.32 84.38 11.23
N ASP A 516 -5.68 83.34 10.69
CA ASP A 516 -4.49 83.46 9.86
C ASP A 516 -4.75 83.33 8.36
N GLY A 517 -6.03 83.15 7.98
CA GLY A 517 -6.51 82.93 6.62
C GLY A 517 -7.02 81.50 6.38
N ASP A 518 -6.56 80.52 7.16
CA ASP A 518 -7.08 79.15 7.12
C ASP A 518 -8.15 78.93 8.20
N THR A 519 -7.83 79.32 9.45
CA THR A 519 -8.72 79.26 10.60
C THR A 519 -8.10 79.99 11.79
N TRP A 520 -8.77 79.99 12.93
CA TRP A 520 -8.25 80.57 14.17
C TRP A 520 -7.14 79.69 14.77
N TYR A 521 -6.04 80.33 15.15
CA TYR A 521 -4.94 79.75 15.93
C TYR A 521 -4.52 80.70 17.05
N PHE A 522 -4.07 80.14 18.19
CA PHE A 522 -3.45 80.92 19.26
C PHE A 522 -1.97 81.16 18.93
N PHE A 523 -1.59 82.43 18.80
CA PHE A 523 -0.24 82.87 18.50
C PHE A 523 0.48 83.42 19.73
N LYS A 524 1.80 83.25 19.75
CA LYS A 524 2.72 84.02 20.58
C LYS A 524 3.91 84.44 19.73
N ASP A 525 4.26 85.73 19.76
CA ASP A 525 5.35 86.34 18.99
C ASP A 525 5.33 85.98 17.49
N GLY A 526 4.12 86.00 16.92
CA GLY A 526 3.83 85.70 15.52
C GLY A 526 3.93 84.22 15.13
N LYS A 527 4.10 83.31 16.08
CA LYS A 527 4.16 81.85 15.86
C LYS A 527 3.03 81.12 16.58
N LYS A 528 2.52 80.04 16.00
CA LYS A 528 1.45 79.22 16.60
C LYS A 528 1.97 78.56 17.89
N TYR A 529 1.37 78.90 19.02
CA TYR A 529 1.94 78.66 20.35
C TYR A 529 1.87 77.20 20.80
N THR A 530 2.79 76.79 21.69
CA THR A 530 2.77 75.49 22.36
C THR A 530 3.15 75.67 23.83
N GLY A 531 2.35 75.13 24.74
CA GLY A 531 2.44 75.38 26.18
C GLY A 531 1.10 75.79 26.79
N LYS A 532 1.07 76.02 28.10
CA LYS A 532 -0.10 76.61 28.78
C LYS A 532 -0.25 78.10 28.41
N ALA A 533 -1.48 78.52 28.16
CA ALA A 533 -1.88 79.92 28.12
C ALA A 533 -3.32 80.07 28.63
N VAL A 534 -3.72 81.29 29.00
CA VAL A 534 -5.11 81.61 29.32
C VAL A 534 -5.76 82.27 28.12
N ASP A 535 -6.96 81.82 27.76
CA ASP A 535 -7.81 82.45 26.76
C ASP A 535 -9.26 82.62 27.27
N GLY A 536 -10.21 82.92 26.37
CA GLY A 536 -11.62 83.10 26.72
C GLY A 536 -12.31 81.86 27.32
N ASN A 537 -11.70 80.67 27.26
CA ASN A 537 -12.22 79.42 27.81
C ASN A 537 -11.47 78.93 29.06
N GLY A 538 -10.52 79.73 29.59
CA GLY A 538 -9.76 79.48 30.82
C GLY A 538 -8.28 79.18 30.58
N GLU A 539 -7.60 78.56 31.55
CA GLU A 539 -6.27 77.98 31.31
C GLU A 539 -6.41 76.75 30.41
N MET A 540 -5.71 76.79 29.27
CA MET A 540 -5.71 75.76 28.24
C MET A 540 -4.28 75.38 27.88
N TYR A 541 -4.04 74.10 27.62
CA TYR A 541 -2.78 73.66 27.01
C TYR A 541 -2.90 73.70 25.48
N PHE A 542 -1.97 74.40 24.83
CA PHE A 542 -1.88 74.51 23.38
C PHE A 542 -0.77 73.65 22.79
N VAL A 543 -0.99 73.12 21.60
CA VAL A 543 0.00 72.51 20.72
C VAL A 543 -0.17 73.08 19.32
N LYS A 544 0.87 73.75 18.81
CA LYS A 544 0.89 74.41 17.48
C LYS A 544 -0.34 75.31 17.23
N GLY A 545 -0.73 76.07 18.24
CA GLY A 545 -1.81 77.07 18.20
C GLY A 545 -3.23 76.51 18.25
N LYS A 546 -3.41 75.20 18.47
CA LYS A 546 -4.69 74.56 18.75
C LYS A 546 -4.67 73.94 20.15
N TYR A 547 -5.84 73.67 20.73
CA TYR A 547 -5.93 72.97 22.01
C TYR A 547 -5.33 71.57 21.94
N ALA A 548 -4.66 71.14 23.02
CA ALA A 548 -3.99 69.85 23.11
C ALA A 548 -4.97 68.67 23.14
N ASN A 549 -4.72 67.68 22.28
CA ASN A 549 -5.34 66.36 22.29
C ASN A 549 -4.23 65.29 22.26
N THR A 550 -3.43 65.23 23.33
CA THR A 550 -2.20 64.41 23.40
C THR A 550 -1.67 64.27 24.82
N TYR A 551 -0.67 63.40 25.02
CA TYR A 551 0.08 63.29 26.28
C TYR A 551 1.14 64.37 26.41
N ILE A 552 1.16 65.05 27.55
CA ILE A 552 2.21 65.97 27.99
C ILE A 552 2.62 65.53 29.41
N ASP A 553 3.90 65.22 29.60
CA ASP A 553 4.49 64.78 30.89
C ASP A 553 3.72 63.64 31.59
N GLY A 554 3.16 62.71 30.81
CA GLY A 554 2.38 61.58 31.30
C GLY A 554 0.94 61.89 31.71
N ILE A 555 0.46 63.10 31.44
CA ILE A 555 -0.93 63.56 31.59
C ILE A 555 -1.55 63.68 30.19
N PHE A 556 -2.64 62.97 29.92
CA PHE A 556 -3.41 63.15 28.70
C PHE A 556 -4.27 64.41 28.80
N TYR A 557 -4.13 65.29 27.80
CA TYR A 557 -5.00 66.44 27.60
C TYR A 557 -5.94 66.13 26.43
N SER A 558 -7.22 66.48 26.58
CA SER A 558 -8.22 66.48 25.53
C SER A 558 -8.91 67.83 25.48
N GLU A 559 -9.06 68.39 24.28
CA GLU A 559 -9.53 69.76 24.03
C GLU A 559 -8.84 70.82 24.92
N GLY A 560 -7.55 70.63 25.19
CA GLY A 560 -6.70 71.56 25.95
C GLY A 560 -6.83 71.45 27.46
N LYS A 561 -7.77 70.63 27.95
CA LYS A 561 -8.01 70.36 29.38
C LYS A 561 -7.50 68.98 29.76
N ILE A 562 -7.22 68.78 31.05
CA ILE A 562 -6.81 67.47 31.57
C ILE A 562 -7.96 66.48 31.40
N ALA A 563 -7.70 65.33 30.76
CA ALA A 563 -8.74 64.36 30.42
C ALA A 563 -9.34 63.68 31.66
N ASN A 564 -10.68 63.68 31.73
CA ASN A 564 -11.46 63.22 32.88
C ASN A 564 -12.70 62.39 32.47
N TRP A 565 -12.64 61.78 31.28
CA TRP A 565 -13.73 60.98 30.73
C TRP A 565 -13.18 59.90 29.78
N TRP A 566 -14.06 59.19 29.06
CA TRP A 566 -13.68 58.47 27.85
C TRP A 566 -13.08 59.44 26.82
N CYS A 567 -11.84 59.19 26.44
CA CYS A 567 -11.15 59.87 25.33
C CYS A 567 -10.43 58.84 24.46
N ASP A 568 -10.34 59.11 23.16
CA ASP A 568 -9.36 58.46 22.29
C ASP A 568 -7.98 59.06 22.59
N ASP A 569 -6.97 58.22 22.80
CA ASP A 569 -5.59 58.67 23.07
C ASP A 569 -4.65 58.56 21.86
N GLY A 570 -5.21 58.22 20.70
CA GLY A 570 -4.48 57.92 19.47
C GLY A 570 -4.12 56.44 19.31
N THR A 571 -4.44 55.57 20.29
CA THR A 571 -4.25 54.11 20.18
C THR A 571 -5.54 53.31 20.33
N ASP A 572 -6.44 53.76 21.21
CA ASP A 572 -7.77 53.21 21.46
C ASP A 572 -8.52 54.19 22.37
N TRP A 573 -9.79 53.90 22.65
CA TRP A 573 -10.54 54.61 23.69
C TRP A 573 -10.16 54.10 25.08
N TYR A 574 -9.97 55.04 26.00
CA TYR A 574 -9.74 54.77 27.43
C TYR A 574 -10.52 55.75 28.30
N PHE A 575 -11.00 55.27 29.44
CA PHE A 575 -11.57 56.12 30.49
C PHE A 575 -10.43 56.74 31.32
N PHE A 576 -10.30 58.07 31.24
CA PHE A 576 -9.32 58.85 31.96
C PHE A 576 -9.92 59.49 33.22
N LYS A 577 -9.07 59.66 34.23
CA LYS A 577 -9.29 60.57 35.35
C LYS A 577 -7.98 61.25 35.70
N ASP A 578 -8.01 62.55 35.96
CA ASP A 578 -6.83 63.36 36.27
C ASP A 578 -5.72 63.19 35.19
N GLY A 579 -6.15 63.02 33.93
CA GLY A 579 -5.31 62.79 32.75
C GLY A 579 -4.64 61.41 32.68
N LYS A 580 -5.00 60.46 33.55
CA LYS A 580 -4.40 59.11 33.60
C LYS A 580 -5.45 58.03 33.36
N LYS A 581 -5.05 56.94 32.70
CA LYS A 581 -5.93 55.79 32.40
C LYS A 581 -6.42 55.16 33.70
N PHE A 582 -7.71 55.33 33.99
CA PHE A 582 -8.25 55.15 35.34
C PHE A 582 -8.35 53.69 35.78
N THR A 583 -8.25 53.45 37.09
CA THR A 583 -8.45 52.13 37.71
C THR A 583 -9.28 52.32 38.98
N GLY A 584 -10.40 51.61 39.10
CA GLY A 584 -11.40 51.81 40.16
C GLY A 584 -12.82 51.90 39.63
N PHE A 585 -13.78 52.29 40.48
CA PHE A 585 -15.16 52.56 40.04
C PHE A 585 -15.27 53.94 39.38
N GLY A 586 -15.64 53.96 38.11
CA GLY A 586 -16.04 55.17 37.37
C GLY A 586 -17.54 55.14 37.07
N VAL A 587 -18.04 56.24 36.55
CA VAL A 587 -19.38 56.34 35.93
C VAL A 587 -19.17 56.89 34.54
N ASP A 588 -19.74 56.23 33.54
CA ASP A 588 -19.78 56.69 32.16
C ASP A 588 -21.22 56.65 31.60
N ALA A 589 -21.38 56.82 30.29
CA ALA A 589 -22.70 56.78 29.62
C ALA A 589 -23.45 55.43 29.76
N ASN A 590 -22.74 54.34 30.07
CA ASN A 590 -23.33 53.02 30.36
C ASN A 590 -23.63 52.83 31.86
N GLY A 591 -23.35 53.85 32.69
CA GLY A 591 -23.55 53.88 34.14
C GLY A 591 -22.28 53.57 34.93
N LYS A 592 -22.44 53.12 36.18
CA LYS A 592 -21.30 52.76 37.04
C LYS A 592 -20.60 51.50 36.50
N ARG A 593 -19.26 51.54 36.39
CA ARG A 593 -18.42 50.43 35.93
C ARG A 593 -17.11 50.38 36.73
N TYR A 594 -16.55 49.19 36.87
CA TYR A 594 -15.18 49.00 37.36
C TYR A 594 -14.20 48.99 36.19
N PHE A 595 -13.17 49.83 36.28
CA PHE A 595 -12.14 50.03 35.26
C PHE A 595 -10.79 49.52 35.74
N VAL A 596 -9.97 49.05 34.80
CA VAL A 596 -8.57 48.69 35.00
C VAL A 596 -7.77 49.24 33.83
N LYS A 597 -6.79 50.11 34.12
CA LYS A 597 -5.93 50.81 33.14
C LYS A 597 -6.74 51.46 31.99
N GLY A 598 -7.86 52.09 32.34
CA GLY A 598 -8.75 52.83 31.43
C GLY A 598 -9.71 51.97 30.61
N LYS A 599 -9.68 50.64 30.73
CA LYS A 599 -10.65 49.74 30.07
C LYS A 599 -11.58 49.08 31.09
N TYR A 600 -12.73 48.60 30.62
CA TYR A 600 -13.65 47.82 31.44
C TYR A 600 -13.00 46.57 32.02
N ALA A 601 -13.16 46.37 33.33
CA ALA A 601 -12.61 45.23 34.04
C ALA A 601 -13.19 43.90 33.52
N ASN A 602 -12.29 42.96 33.24
CA ASN A 602 -12.60 41.58 32.90
C ASN A 602 -11.65 40.66 33.70
N GLY A 603 -12.23 39.84 34.59
CA GLY A 603 -11.51 38.99 35.56
C GLY A 603 -11.88 39.31 37.02
N ILE A 604 -11.26 38.62 37.97
CA ILE A 604 -11.44 38.91 39.40
C ILE A 604 -10.59 40.13 39.79
N TYR A 605 -11.23 41.14 40.41
CA TYR A 605 -10.57 42.27 41.04
C TYR A 605 -11.21 42.53 42.41
N ASN A 606 -10.42 42.76 43.44
CA ASN A 606 -10.87 43.00 44.82
C ASN A 606 -11.87 41.93 45.35
N GLY A 607 -11.68 40.66 44.95
CA GLY A 607 -12.55 39.55 45.34
C GLY A 607 -13.86 39.41 44.57
N LYS A 608 -14.17 40.29 43.61
CA LYS A 608 -15.38 40.25 42.77
C LYS A 608 -15.02 39.95 41.32
N LEU A 609 -15.83 39.13 40.64
CA LEU A 609 -15.70 38.90 39.20
C LEU A 609 -16.32 40.05 38.42
N TYR A 610 -15.55 40.63 37.51
CA TYR A 610 -16.05 41.63 36.56
C TYR A 610 -16.09 41.06 35.14
N LYS A 611 -17.18 41.34 34.42
CA LYS A 611 -17.33 41.11 32.98
C LYS A 611 -17.80 42.41 32.35
N ASN A 612 -17.01 42.96 31.43
CA ASN A 612 -17.23 44.28 30.84
C ASN A 612 -17.51 45.38 31.89
N GLY A 613 -16.76 45.36 33.00
CA GLY A 613 -16.83 46.36 34.08
C GLY A 613 -18.07 46.27 34.96
N LEU A 614 -19.02 45.36 34.67
CA LEU A 614 -20.11 44.98 35.56
C LEU A 614 -19.69 43.83 36.45
N GLU A 615 -20.16 43.84 37.70
CA GLU A 615 -20.01 42.69 38.60
C GLU A 615 -20.87 41.53 38.09
N SER A 616 -20.32 40.32 38.10
CA SER A 616 -20.93 39.13 37.50
C SER A 616 -21.03 38.00 38.53
N ASN A 617 -22.23 37.43 38.67
CA ASN A 617 -22.54 36.34 39.60
C ASN A 617 -21.99 34.97 39.16
N GLY A 618 -20.97 34.93 38.29
CA GLY A 618 -20.39 33.69 37.77
C GLY A 618 -21.23 33.02 36.67
N ASN A 619 -21.10 31.68 36.57
CA ASN A 619 -21.64 30.82 35.50
C ASN A 619 -21.38 31.39 34.10
N THR A 620 -20.16 31.89 33.84
CA THR A 620 -19.86 32.55 32.58
C THR A 620 -18.36 32.56 32.25
N TYR A 621 -18.05 32.64 30.95
CA TYR A 621 -16.70 32.92 30.48
C TYR A 621 -16.33 34.38 30.69
N VAL A 622 -15.16 34.60 31.29
CA VAL A 622 -14.47 35.89 31.38
C VAL A 622 -13.00 35.67 31.05
N ASN A 623 -12.52 36.33 29.98
CA ASN A 623 -11.14 36.18 29.46
C ASN A 623 -10.69 34.71 29.26
N GLY A 624 -11.55 33.87 28.67
CA GLY A 624 -11.25 32.46 28.39
C GLY A 624 -11.26 31.52 29.60
N ILE A 625 -11.56 32.01 30.80
CA ILE A 625 -11.78 31.21 32.01
C ILE A 625 -13.28 31.13 32.29
N PHE A 626 -13.82 29.93 32.49
CA PHE A 626 -15.18 29.72 32.96
C PHE A 626 -15.21 29.79 34.50
N TYR A 627 -16.08 30.64 35.05
CA TYR A 627 -16.28 30.78 36.49
C TYR A 627 -17.60 30.15 36.91
N ASP A 628 -17.61 29.42 38.03
CA ASP A 628 -18.81 28.88 38.65
C ASP A 628 -19.67 29.99 39.26
N GLY A 629 -20.91 29.66 39.66
CA GLY A 629 -21.84 30.58 40.34
C GLY A 629 -21.38 31.07 41.73
N ASN A 630 -20.18 30.65 42.18
CA ASN A 630 -19.53 31.13 43.41
C ASN A 630 -18.27 31.96 43.08
N ILE A 631 -18.12 32.41 41.82
CA ILE A 631 -17.03 33.30 41.36
C ILE A 631 -15.65 32.61 41.38
N ARG A 632 -15.59 31.27 41.40
CA ARG A 632 -14.34 30.49 41.34
C ARG A 632 -14.11 29.93 39.93
N PRO A 633 -12.86 29.81 39.44
CA PRO A 633 -12.57 29.05 38.22
C PRO A 633 -13.14 27.63 38.33
N ALA A 634 -13.98 27.25 37.36
CA ALA A 634 -14.75 26.01 37.43
C ALA A 634 -13.87 24.76 37.55
N ASN A 635 -14.25 23.83 38.43
CA ASN A 635 -13.49 22.62 38.74
C ASN A 635 -14.47 21.48 39.05
N GLY A 636 -14.53 20.46 38.19
CA GLY A 636 -15.65 19.51 38.11
C GLY A 636 -16.54 19.73 36.89
N TRP A 637 -17.69 19.05 36.83
CA TRP A 637 -18.67 19.16 35.75
C TRP A 637 -19.50 20.45 35.85
N TYR A 638 -19.57 21.22 34.75
CA TYR A 638 -20.46 22.38 34.60
C TYR A 638 -21.04 22.44 33.19
N ASP A 639 -22.29 22.92 33.07
CA ASP A 639 -22.81 23.43 31.81
C ASP A 639 -22.20 24.82 31.54
N ASP A 640 -21.65 25.02 30.35
CA ASP A 640 -21.05 26.30 29.94
C ASP A 640 -21.97 27.18 29.09
N GLY A 641 -23.23 26.75 28.93
CA GLY A 641 -24.24 27.36 28.05
C GLY A 641 -24.29 26.73 26.66
N SER A 642 -23.40 25.78 26.35
CA SER A 642 -23.40 25.00 25.10
C SER A 642 -23.49 23.49 25.32
N ASN A 643 -22.86 22.99 26.39
CA ASN A 643 -22.97 21.61 26.84
C ASN A 643 -22.37 21.47 28.25
N TRP A 644 -22.54 20.28 28.83
CA TRP A 644 -21.78 19.88 30.00
C TRP A 644 -20.33 19.54 29.62
N TYR A 645 -19.39 20.08 30.38
CA TYR A 645 -17.96 19.78 30.28
C TYR A 645 -17.34 19.66 31.69
N PHE A 646 -16.37 18.76 31.83
CA PHE A 646 -15.50 18.72 33.02
C PHE A 646 -14.42 19.80 32.89
N PHE A 647 -14.43 20.75 33.82
CA PHE A 647 -13.44 21.81 33.94
C PHE A 647 -12.42 21.47 35.03
N LYS A 648 -11.22 22.03 34.87
CA LYS A 648 -10.22 22.16 35.92
C LYS A 648 -9.60 23.55 35.81
N ASP A 649 -9.53 24.26 36.92
CA ASP A 649 -9.01 25.64 37.00
C ASP A 649 -9.67 26.59 35.96
N GLY A 650 -10.96 26.37 35.72
CA GLY A 650 -11.82 27.11 34.78
C GLY A 650 -11.56 26.85 33.29
N LYS A 651 -10.84 25.78 32.94
CA LYS A 651 -10.62 25.33 31.55
C LYS A 651 -11.08 23.89 31.35
N LYS A 652 -11.59 23.56 30.15
CA LYS A 652 -12.03 22.20 29.80
C LYS A 652 -10.85 21.22 29.87
N TYR A 653 -10.98 20.17 30.67
CA TYR A 653 -9.83 19.39 31.13
C TYR A 653 -9.45 18.23 30.20
N THR A 654 -8.16 17.89 30.17
CA THR A 654 -7.61 16.69 29.54
C THR A 654 -6.65 16.01 30.51
N GLY A 655 -6.83 14.72 30.75
CA GLY A 655 -6.08 13.94 31.75
C GLY A 655 -6.98 13.17 32.71
N LYS A 656 -6.38 12.52 33.72
CA LYS A 656 -7.11 11.81 34.78
C LYS A 656 -7.65 12.78 35.84
N ALA A 657 -8.92 12.62 36.22
CA ALA A 657 -9.53 13.28 37.38
C ALA A 657 -10.58 12.34 38.01
N VAL A 658 -11.05 12.69 39.21
CA VAL A 658 -12.13 11.97 39.89
C VAL A 658 -13.41 12.79 39.80
N ASP A 659 -14.53 12.14 39.49
CA ASP A 659 -15.87 12.72 39.51
C ASP A 659 -16.89 11.76 40.15
N GLY A 660 -18.19 12.05 40.00
CA GLY A 660 -19.27 11.22 40.54
C GLY A 660 -19.33 9.77 40.01
N ASN A 661 -18.62 9.46 38.93
CA ASN A 661 -18.49 8.11 38.36
C ASN A 661 -17.18 7.40 38.77
N GLY A 662 -16.29 8.05 39.53
CA GLY A 662 -15.00 7.52 40.00
C GLY A 662 -13.80 8.18 39.34
N GLU A 663 -12.67 7.48 39.25
CA GLU A 663 -11.52 7.95 38.46
C GLU A 663 -11.82 7.78 36.96
N MET A 664 -11.80 8.89 36.24
CA MET A 664 -12.13 9.01 34.82
C MET A 664 -11.00 9.70 34.06
N TYR A 665 -10.77 9.31 32.81
CA TYR A 665 -9.90 10.04 31.89
C TYR A 665 -10.75 10.97 31.01
N PHE A 666 -10.33 12.24 30.92
CA PHE A 666 -10.98 13.28 30.14
C PHE A 666 -10.14 13.73 28.95
N ILE A 667 -10.81 14.17 27.88
CA ILE A 667 -10.23 14.86 26.72
C ILE A 667 -11.17 16.01 26.37
N GLY A 668 -10.67 17.25 26.38
CA GLY A 668 -11.45 18.44 26.01
C GLY A 668 -12.68 18.70 26.88
N GLY A 669 -12.64 18.24 28.14
CA GLY A 669 -13.75 18.30 29.09
C GLY A 669 -14.85 17.25 28.86
N LYS A 670 -14.64 16.25 28.01
CA LYS A 670 -15.53 15.07 27.89
C LYS A 670 -14.79 13.80 28.27
N TYR A 671 -15.51 12.74 28.62
CA TYR A 671 -14.90 11.44 28.88
C TYR A 671 -14.13 10.93 27.64
N ALA A 672 -12.96 10.31 27.87
CA ALA A 672 -12.17 9.71 26.81
C ALA A 672 -12.87 8.48 26.21
N HIS A 673 -12.93 8.42 24.88
CA HIS A 673 -13.40 7.26 24.12
C HIS A 673 -12.37 6.93 23.03
N THR A 674 -11.16 6.52 23.45
CA THR A 674 -9.99 6.37 22.57
C THR A 674 -8.84 5.61 23.24
N TYR A 675 -7.79 5.31 22.48
CA TYR A 675 -6.54 4.71 22.97
C TYR A 675 -5.62 5.76 23.62
N ILE A 676 -5.18 5.49 24.85
CA ILE A 676 -4.18 6.28 25.58
C ILE A 676 -3.07 5.31 26.02
N ASN A 677 -1.85 5.50 25.51
CA ASN A 677 -0.68 4.66 25.80
C ASN A 677 -0.91 3.15 25.60
N GLY A 678 -1.69 2.77 24.56
CA GLY A 678 -2.00 1.37 24.25
C GLY A 678 -3.06 0.72 25.16
N ILE A 679 -3.76 1.51 25.96
CA ILE A 679 -4.94 1.12 26.75
C ILE A 679 -6.14 1.86 26.17
N PHE A 680 -7.19 1.14 25.77
CA PHE A 680 -8.45 1.74 25.34
C PHE A 680 -9.25 2.21 26.55
N TYR A 681 -9.67 3.47 26.53
CA TYR A 681 -10.62 4.04 27.48
C TYR A 681 -11.96 4.20 26.76
N GLY A 682 -13.00 3.57 27.29
CA GLY A 682 -14.38 3.68 26.82
C GLY A 682 -15.20 4.43 27.86
N ALA A 683 -15.91 5.48 27.42
CA ALA A 683 -16.64 6.39 28.31
C ALA A 683 -15.84 6.85 29.55
N GLY A 684 -14.53 7.09 29.38
CA GLY A 684 -13.62 7.62 30.41
C GLY A 684 -13.00 6.58 31.34
N LYS A 685 -13.48 5.33 31.33
CA LYS A 685 -12.89 4.23 32.12
C LYS A 685 -12.04 3.32 31.25
N ILE A 686 -11.07 2.63 31.85
CA ILE A 686 -10.34 1.54 31.18
C ILE A 686 -11.37 0.51 30.71
N ALA A 687 -11.40 0.20 29.41
CA ALA A 687 -12.47 -0.57 28.81
C ALA A 687 -12.49 -2.02 29.30
N ASN A 688 -13.65 -2.47 29.76
CA ASN A 688 -13.94 -3.83 30.18
C ASN A 688 -15.37 -4.17 29.71
N GLY A 689 -15.53 -5.17 28.85
CA GLY A 689 -16.75 -5.42 28.08
C GLY A 689 -16.64 -5.02 26.61
N TRP A 690 -17.75 -5.05 25.88
CA TRP A 690 -17.84 -4.62 24.47
C TRP A 690 -17.77 -3.10 24.31
N TYR A 691 -16.89 -2.61 23.45
CA TYR A 691 -16.84 -1.20 23.00
C TYR A 691 -16.51 -1.13 21.51
N ASP A 692 -17.08 -0.14 20.83
CA ASP A 692 -16.57 0.34 19.55
C ASP A 692 -15.29 1.16 19.79
N ASP A 693 -14.22 0.87 19.04
CA ASP A 693 -12.95 1.62 19.11
C ASP A 693 -12.69 2.55 17.92
N GLY A 694 -13.65 2.65 17.01
CA GLY A 694 -13.57 3.46 15.78
C GLY A 694 -13.35 2.63 14.52
N ASP A 695 -12.78 1.42 14.64
CA ASP A 695 -12.68 0.45 13.54
C ASP A 695 -13.86 -0.54 13.56
N ALA A 696 -14.18 -1.09 14.75
CA ALA A 696 -15.30 -1.98 14.96
C ALA A 696 -15.58 -2.18 16.47
N TRP A 697 -16.62 -2.95 16.78
CA TRP A 697 -16.84 -3.49 18.12
C TRP A 697 -15.82 -4.59 18.47
N TYR A 698 -15.23 -4.45 19.67
CA TYR A 698 -14.33 -5.42 20.28
C TYR A 698 -14.63 -5.57 21.78
N PHE A 699 -14.48 -6.78 22.32
CA PHE A 699 -14.50 -7.07 23.75
C PHE A 699 -13.13 -6.78 24.36
N PHE A 700 -13.09 -5.84 25.31
CA PHE A 700 -11.90 -5.45 26.03
C PHE A 700 -11.87 -6.05 27.44
N GLN A 701 -10.68 -6.34 27.94
CA GLN A 701 -10.42 -6.57 29.37
C GLN A 701 -9.13 -5.85 29.75
N GLY A 702 -9.16 -5.05 30.83
CA GLY A 702 -8.05 -4.17 31.18
C GLY A 702 -7.68 -3.14 30.09
N GLY A 703 -8.64 -2.75 29.25
CA GLY A 703 -8.45 -1.83 28.13
C GLY A 703 -7.63 -2.42 26.97
N LYS A 704 -7.50 -3.75 26.88
CA LYS A 704 -6.89 -4.46 25.75
C LYS A 704 -7.88 -5.45 25.15
N LYS A 705 -7.83 -5.65 23.82
CA LYS A 705 -8.69 -6.60 23.10
C LYS A 705 -8.43 -8.01 23.64
N HIS A 706 -9.47 -8.64 24.23
CA HIS A 706 -9.29 -9.83 25.06
C HIS A 706 -8.93 -11.08 24.26
N THR A 707 -8.24 -12.03 24.89
CA THR A 707 -8.04 -13.40 24.36
C THR A 707 -8.09 -14.41 25.50
N GLY A 708 -9.01 -15.37 25.42
CA GLY A 708 -9.36 -16.28 26.52
C GLY A 708 -10.87 -16.31 26.77
N TYR A 709 -11.30 -17.03 27.80
CA TYR A 709 -12.70 -16.97 28.25
C TYR A 709 -13.00 -15.61 28.89
N ALA A 710 -14.20 -15.09 28.66
CA ALA A 710 -14.84 -14.04 29.43
C ALA A 710 -16.37 -14.22 29.39
N THR A 711 -17.10 -13.35 30.07
CA THR A 711 -18.57 -13.37 30.09
C THR A 711 -19.09 -12.01 29.67
N ASP A 712 -20.06 -12.02 28.75
CA ASP A 712 -20.84 -10.85 28.35
C ASP A 712 -22.35 -11.13 28.48
N GLU A 713 -23.18 -10.28 27.90
CA GLU A 713 -24.64 -10.39 27.89
C GLU A 713 -25.16 -11.69 27.25
N ASN A 714 -24.39 -12.32 26.36
CA ASN A 714 -24.72 -13.60 25.73
C ASN A 714 -24.23 -14.81 26.55
N GLY A 715 -23.60 -14.57 27.71
CA GLY A 715 -23.07 -15.56 28.63
C GLY A 715 -21.56 -15.74 28.52
N GLN A 716 -21.04 -16.88 28.99
CA GLN A 716 -19.62 -17.18 28.86
C GLN A 716 -19.25 -17.52 27.41
N ARG A 717 -18.15 -16.95 26.91
CA ARG A 717 -17.62 -17.14 25.55
C ARG A 717 -16.10 -17.13 25.57
N TYR A 718 -15.48 -17.81 24.60
CA TYR A 718 -14.05 -17.69 24.32
C TYR A 718 -13.83 -16.61 23.26
N PHE A 719 -12.88 -15.70 23.54
CA PHE A 719 -12.53 -14.57 22.70
C PHE A 719 -11.12 -14.72 22.14
N VAL A 720 -10.89 -14.15 20.96
CA VAL A 720 -9.57 -14.01 20.33
C VAL A 720 -9.48 -12.60 19.73
N ASN A 721 -8.47 -11.83 20.18
CA ASN A 721 -8.26 -10.43 19.84
C ASN A 721 -9.55 -9.58 19.89
N GLY A 722 -10.32 -9.73 20.97
CA GLY A 722 -11.55 -9.00 21.24
C GLY A 722 -12.75 -9.38 20.38
N LYS A 723 -12.71 -10.48 19.63
CA LYS A 723 -13.89 -11.01 18.92
C LYS A 723 -14.19 -12.44 19.36
N TYR A 724 -15.44 -12.88 19.21
CA TYR A 724 -15.82 -14.26 19.47
C TYR A 724 -14.97 -15.24 18.66
N ALA A 725 -14.44 -16.26 19.34
CA ALA A 725 -13.56 -17.23 18.73
C ALA A 725 -14.30 -18.11 17.71
N ASN A 726 -13.71 -18.20 16.53
CA ASN A 726 -14.18 -19.02 15.42
C ASN A 726 -12.99 -19.80 14.87
N GLY A 727 -13.05 -21.13 14.94
CA GLY A 727 -11.95 -22.06 14.66
C GLY A 727 -11.34 -22.65 15.94
N ARG A 728 -10.16 -23.27 15.81
CA ARG A 728 -9.54 -24.03 16.91
C ARG A 728 -8.54 -23.20 17.73
N TYR A 729 -8.70 -23.22 19.05
CA TYR A 729 -7.82 -22.53 20.00
C TYR A 729 -7.62 -23.40 21.24
N GLY A 730 -6.37 -23.60 21.67
CA GLY A 730 -6.05 -24.44 22.84
C GLY A 730 -6.51 -25.90 22.72
N GLY A 731 -6.61 -26.44 21.50
CA GLY A 731 -7.09 -27.80 21.21
C GLY A 731 -8.60 -27.92 21.02
N LYS A 732 -9.39 -27.05 21.68
CA LYS A 732 -10.85 -26.92 21.52
C LYS A 732 -11.22 -26.26 20.19
N LEU A 733 -12.44 -26.55 19.71
CA LEU A 733 -13.06 -25.89 18.55
C LEU A 733 -14.13 -24.92 19.03
N TYR A 734 -14.16 -23.71 18.47
CA TYR A 734 -15.17 -22.71 18.82
C TYR A 734 -15.94 -22.21 17.60
N LYS A 735 -17.24 -21.98 17.80
CA LYS A 735 -18.15 -21.28 16.89
C LYS A 735 -18.81 -20.16 17.69
N GLU A 736 -18.64 -18.91 17.24
CA GLU A 736 -19.19 -17.73 17.94
C GLU A 736 -18.83 -17.70 19.44
N GLY A 737 -17.62 -18.16 19.77
CA GLY A 737 -17.09 -18.21 21.14
C GLY A 737 -17.66 -19.32 22.02
N LEU A 738 -18.69 -20.05 21.60
CA LEU A 738 -19.12 -21.31 22.23
C LEU A 738 -18.17 -22.44 21.81
N GLU A 739 -17.90 -23.39 22.69
CA GLU A 739 -17.25 -24.64 22.26
C GLU A 739 -18.22 -25.42 21.38
N SER A 740 -17.73 -25.90 20.24
CA SER A 740 -18.51 -26.66 19.25
C SER A 740 -18.02 -28.09 19.20
N ASP A 741 -18.95 -29.05 19.19
CA ASP A 741 -18.66 -30.49 19.06
C ASP A 741 -18.38 -30.96 17.62
N GLY A 742 -18.30 -30.02 16.67
CA GLY A 742 -17.94 -30.30 15.28
C GLY A 742 -19.18 -30.47 14.39
N ASN A 743 -19.02 -31.27 13.33
CA ASN A 743 -19.98 -31.45 12.23
C ASN A 743 -20.64 -30.13 11.78
N THR A 744 -19.84 -29.07 11.61
CA THR A 744 -20.38 -27.74 11.31
C THR A 744 -19.37 -26.82 10.60
N TYR A 745 -19.90 -25.92 9.79
CA TYR A 745 -19.14 -24.84 9.18
C TYR A 745 -18.80 -23.73 10.17
N ILE A 746 -17.52 -23.34 10.19
CA ILE A 746 -16.99 -22.18 10.90
C ILE A 746 -16.03 -21.45 9.94
N ASN A 747 -16.32 -20.20 9.59
CA ASN A 747 -15.58 -19.38 8.62
C ASN A 747 -15.30 -20.09 7.26
N GLY A 748 -16.28 -20.83 6.75
CA GLY A 748 -16.16 -21.55 5.48
C GLY A 748 -15.25 -22.80 5.51
N ILE A 749 -14.86 -23.24 6.71
CA ILE A 749 -14.20 -24.53 6.95
C ILE A 749 -15.20 -25.44 7.65
N PHE A 750 -15.47 -26.61 7.08
CA PHE A 750 -16.22 -27.68 7.74
C PHE A 750 -15.32 -28.40 8.73
N TYR A 751 -15.74 -28.46 9.98
CA TYR A 751 -15.08 -29.24 11.03
C TYR A 751 -15.88 -30.50 11.29
N SER A 752 -15.21 -31.65 11.28
CA SER A 752 -15.78 -32.95 11.64
C SER A 752 -15.97 -33.10 13.16
N GLY A 753 -16.74 -34.10 13.59
CA GLY A 753 -17.07 -34.38 15.01
C GLY A 753 -15.89 -34.74 15.90
N ASP A 754 -14.70 -34.96 15.33
CA ASP A 754 -13.43 -35.06 16.04
C ASP A 754 -12.86 -33.68 16.45
N LYS A 755 -13.54 -32.59 16.07
CA LYS A 755 -13.17 -31.17 16.23
C LYS A 755 -12.02 -30.71 15.32
N TYR A 756 -11.65 -31.44 14.26
CA TYR A 756 -10.63 -31.05 13.25
C TYR A 756 -11.26 -30.64 11.91
N PRO A 757 -10.54 -29.94 11.01
CA PRO A 757 -11.02 -29.69 9.65
C PRO A 757 -11.18 -31.02 8.89
N ALA A 758 -12.36 -31.23 8.31
CA ALA A 758 -12.73 -32.51 7.70
C ALA A 758 -11.79 -32.96 6.57
N ASN A 759 -11.47 -34.25 6.54
CA ASN A 759 -10.62 -34.88 5.51
C ASN A 759 -11.17 -36.28 5.19
N GLY A 760 -11.60 -36.50 3.94
CA GLY A 760 -12.40 -37.66 3.53
C GLY A 760 -13.88 -37.30 3.30
N TRP A 761 -14.73 -38.30 3.08
CA TRP A 761 -16.18 -38.14 2.93
C TRP A 761 -16.86 -37.77 4.25
N TYR A 762 -17.66 -36.70 4.24
CA TYR A 762 -18.57 -36.33 5.34
C TYR A 762 -19.91 -35.82 4.77
N ASP A 763 -20.97 -36.10 5.50
CA ASP A 763 -22.25 -35.39 5.41
C ASP A 763 -22.07 -33.99 6.01
N ASP A 764 -22.46 -32.94 5.29
CA ASP A 764 -22.41 -31.55 5.79
C ASP A 764 -23.77 -30.98 6.21
N GLY A 765 -24.83 -31.79 6.08
CA GLY A 765 -26.23 -31.43 6.33
C GLY A 765 -27.07 -31.27 5.07
N ASP A 766 -26.45 -31.03 3.90
CA ASP A 766 -27.14 -30.97 2.60
C ASP A 766 -26.94 -32.28 1.80
N ASP A 767 -25.72 -32.81 1.76
CA ASP A 767 -25.37 -34.07 1.08
C ASP A 767 -23.98 -34.57 1.56
N TRP A 768 -23.54 -35.72 1.06
CA TRP A 768 -22.18 -36.21 1.23
C TRP A 768 -21.21 -35.50 0.28
N TYR A 769 -20.09 -35.04 0.84
CA TYR A 769 -19.00 -34.38 0.12
C TYR A 769 -17.63 -34.88 0.61
N PHE A 770 -16.69 -35.06 -0.30
CA PHE A 770 -15.29 -35.32 0.01
C PHE A 770 -14.58 -34.00 0.36
N PHE A 771 -14.14 -33.90 1.61
CA PHE A 771 -13.41 -32.75 2.13
C PHE A 771 -11.90 -32.98 2.14
N ARG A 772 -11.13 -31.90 1.98
CA ARG A 772 -9.70 -31.84 2.28
C ARG A 772 -9.43 -30.55 3.06
N ASN A 773 -8.86 -30.67 4.26
CA ASN A 773 -8.66 -29.57 5.22
C ASN A 773 -9.94 -28.72 5.47
N GLY A 774 -11.08 -29.39 5.55
CA GLY A 774 -12.40 -28.79 5.79
C GLY A 774 -12.98 -27.99 4.62
N LYS A 775 -12.44 -28.12 3.41
CA LYS A 775 -13.04 -27.58 2.18
C LYS A 775 -13.42 -28.71 1.23
N LYS A 776 -14.52 -28.55 0.48
CA LYS A 776 -14.95 -29.48 -0.56
C LYS A 776 -13.83 -29.59 -1.61
N HIS A 777 -13.35 -30.81 -1.86
CA HIS A 777 -12.09 -31.05 -2.58
C HIS A 777 -12.28 -30.92 -4.11
N THR A 778 -11.22 -30.57 -4.82
CA THR A 778 -11.17 -30.61 -6.29
C THR A 778 -9.78 -31.02 -6.75
N GLY A 779 -9.72 -31.97 -7.69
CA GLY A 779 -8.50 -32.71 -8.04
C GLY A 779 -8.55 -34.18 -7.59
N TYR A 780 -7.48 -34.93 -7.85
CA TYR A 780 -7.38 -36.32 -7.40
C TYR A 780 -7.36 -36.44 -5.87
N ALA A 781 -7.99 -37.49 -5.35
CA ALA A 781 -7.83 -38.01 -3.99
C ALA A 781 -8.16 -39.52 -3.97
N THR A 782 -7.81 -40.19 -2.88
CA THR A 782 -8.12 -41.62 -2.69
C THR A 782 -9.21 -41.78 -1.62
N ASP A 783 -10.22 -42.60 -1.91
CA ASP A 783 -11.20 -43.09 -0.94
C ASP A 783 -11.32 -44.62 -0.98
N GLU A 784 -12.37 -45.17 -0.38
CA GLU A 784 -12.65 -46.62 -0.35
C GLU A 784 -12.91 -47.25 -1.73
N ASN A 785 -13.24 -46.44 -2.74
CA ASN A 785 -13.43 -46.85 -4.14
C ASN A 785 -12.18 -46.61 -5.00
N GLY A 786 -11.04 -46.24 -4.39
CA GLY A 786 -9.75 -46.05 -5.06
C GLY A 786 -9.37 -44.59 -5.29
N GLU A 787 -8.43 -44.35 -6.21
CA GLU A 787 -8.09 -42.98 -6.63
C GLU A 787 -9.11 -42.46 -7.65
N LYS A 788 -9.68 -41.29 -7.36
CA LYS A 788 -10.75 -40.65 -8.13
C LYS A 788 -10.45 -39.16 -8.27
N TYR A 789 -10.85 -38.55 -9.38
CA TYR A 789 -10.86 -37.09 -9.53
C TYR A 789 -12.16 -36.52 -8.95
N PHE A 790 -12.04 -35.48 -8.13
CA PHE A 790 -13.17 -34.80 -7.50
C PHE A 790 -13.35 -33.39 -8.07
N VAL A 791 -14.59 -32.90 -8.05
CA VAL A 791 -14.97 -31.50 -8.31
C VAL A 791 -16.01 -31.09 -7.27
N ASP A 792 -15.73 -30.01 -6.54
CA ASP A 792 -16.53 -29.53 -5.39
C ASP A 792 -17.01 -30.64 -4.43
N GLY A 793 -16.08 -31.53 -4.06
CA GLY A 793 -16.32 -32.64 -3.14
C GLY A 793 -17.10 -33.83 -3.71
N LYS A 794 -17.48 -33.83 -5.00
CA LYS A 794 -18.15 -34.98 -5.63
C LYS A 794 -17.30 -35.59 -6.73
N TYR A 795 -17.55 -36.86 -7.06
CA TYR A 795 -16.86 -37.53 -8.16
C TYR A 795 -17.03 -36.78 -9.48
N ALA A 796 -15.92 -36.59 -10.19
CA ALA A 796 -15.89 -35.79 -11.41
C ALA A 796 -16.57 -36.51 -12.57
N ASN A 797 -17.51 -35.79 -13.17
CA ASN A 797 -18.23 -36.20 -14.37
C ASN A 797 -18.12 -35.07 -15.41
N GLY A 798 -17.55 -35.36 -16.59
CA GLY A 798 -17.23 -34.38 -17.63
C GLY A 798 -15.72 -34.07 -17.77
N PHE A 799 -15.40 -33.00 -18.49
CA PHE A 799 -14.02 -32.65 -18.87
C PHE A 799 -13.39 -31.61 -17.93
N TYR A 800 -12.28 -31.97 -17.27
CA TYR A 800 -11.55 -31.10 -16.33
C TYR A 800 -10.03 -31.26 -16.52
N GLY A 801 -9.26 -30.18 -16.38
CA GLY A 801 -7.79 -30.25 -16.41
C GLY A 801 -7.15 -30.80 -17.69
N GLY A 802 -7.90 -30.89 -18.80
CA GLY A 802 -7.45 -31.50 -20.06
C GLY A 802 -7.87 -32.96 -20.27
N LYS A 803 -8.57 -33.56 -19.30
CA LYS A 803 -8.97 -34.98 -19.28
C LYS A 803 -10.49 -35.14 -19.15
N SER A 804 -11.03 -36.25 -19.64
CA SER A 804 -12.44 -36.63 -19.49
C SER A 804 -12.61 -37.59 -18.32
N TYR A 805 -13.61 -37.35 -17.47
CA TYR A 805 -13.91 -38.20 -16.31
C TYR A 805 -15.37 -38.69 -16.32
N LEU A 806 -15.58 -39.89 -15.81
CA LEU A 806 -16.88 -40.50 -15.49
C LEU A 806 -16.78 -41.11 -14.09
N ASP A 807 -17.64 -40.68 -13.17
CA ASP A 807 -17.63 -41.10 -11.75
C ASP A 807 -16.23 -41.12 -11.11
N GLY A 808 -15.47 -40.05 -11.41
CA GLY A 808 -14.12 -39.80 -10.90
C GLY A 808 -13.00 -40.58 -11.63
N GLU A 809 -13.33 -41.55 -12.47
CA GLU A 809 -12.36 -42.29 -13.29
C GLU A 809 -12.07 -41.55 -14.59
N GLU A 810 -10.81 -41.56 -15.01
CA GLU A 810 -10.39 -41.01 -16.30
C GLU A 810 -10.77 -41.96 -17.44
N VAL A 811 -11.41 -41.44 -18.48
CA VAL A 811 -11.99 -42.24 -19.56
C VAL A 811 -11.56 -41.75 -20.95
N ASP A 812 -11.28 -42.70 -21.86
CA ASP A 812 -10.99 -42.48 -23.28
C ASP A 812 -12.23 -42.05 -24.09
N LEU A 813 -12.97 -41.04 -23.60
CA LEU A 813 -13.93 -40.28 -24.40
C LEU A 813 -13.17 -39.31 -25.32
N ALA A 814 -12.41 -39.90 -26.24
CA ALA A 814 -11.65 -39.23 -27.28
C ALA A 814 -12.60 -38.65 -28.35
N ASP A 815 -13.18 -37.49 -28.03
CA ASP A 815 -13.62 -36.53 -29.03
C ASP A 815 -13.30 -35.12 -28.54
N SER A 816 -12.12 -34.63 -28.92
CA SER A 816 -11.73 -33.25 -28.62
C SER A 816 -12.65 -32.24 -29.30
N ASP A 817 -13.36 -32.62 -30.37
CA ASP A 817 -13.85 -31.68 -31.36
C ASP A 817 -15.34 -31.35 -31.19
N TRP A 818 -16.09 -32.13 -30.41
CA TRP A 818 -17.50 -31.87 -30.10
C TRP A 818 -17.72 -31.60 -28.61
N TYR A 819 -18.47 -30.54 -28.30
CA TYR A 819 -18.83 -30.21 -26.92
C TYR A 819 -20.22 -29.57 -26.83
N VAL A 820 -20.82 -29.62 -25.64
CA VAL A 820 -22.03 -28.88 -25.30
C VAL A 820 -21.65 -27.74 -24.35
N LYS A 821 -22.18 -26.54 -24.61
CA LYS A 821 -22.11 -25.40 -23.69
C LYS A 821 -23.37 -24.55 -23.88
N ASP A 822 -23.96 -24.08 -22.78
CA ASP A 822 -25.15 -23.21 -22.76
C ASP A 822 -26.33 -23.78 -23.57
N GLY A 823 -26.54 -25.11 -23.53
CA GLY A 823 -27.58 -25.79 -24.29
C GLY A 823 -27.31 -25.90 -25.80
N VAL A 824 -26.07 -25.71 -26.26
CA VAL A 824 -25.70 -25.78 -27.70
C VAL A 824 -24.57 -26.78 -27.93
N TRP A 825 -24.83 -27.74 -28.83
CA TRP A 825 -23.88 -28.71 -29.38
C TRP A 825 -23.02 -28.00 -30.44
N ARG A 826 -21.70 -28.01 -30.29
CA ARG A 826 -20.76 -27.26 -31.14
C ARG A 826 -19.58 -28.13 -31.58
N VAL A 827 -19.14 -27.93 -32.81
CA VAL A 827 -17.81 -28.40 -33.26
C VAL A 827 -16.77 -27.32 -32.94
N LYS A 828 -15.60 -27.69 -32.43
CA LYS A 828 -14.43 -26.81 -32.40
C LYS A 828 -13.98 -26.50 -33.83
N ASN A 829 -13.54 -25.27 -34.06
CA ASN A 829 -12.84 -24.83 -35.27
C ASN A 829 -13.59 -24.95 -36.63
N SER A 830 -14.86 -25.41 -36.69
CA SER A 830 -15.66 -25.45 -37.93
C SER A 830 -16.96 -24.64 -37.92
N GLY A 831 -17.29 -23.96 -36.82
CA GLY A 831 -18.46 -23.08 -36.68
C GLY A 831 -19.83 -23.78 -36.65
N ARG A 832 -19.92 -25.06 -37.04
CA ARG A 832 -21.15 -25.86 -37.00
C ARG A 832 -21.65 -26.01 -35.57
N SER A 833 -22.94 -25.72 -35.36
CA SER A 833 -23.60 -25.86 -34.06
C SER A 833 -25.11 -26.06 -34.18
N CYS A 834 -25.74 -26.64 -33.16
CA CYS A 834 -27.19 -26.75 -33.05
C CYS A 834 -27.67 -26.63 -31.58
N HIS A 835 -28.87 -26.07 -31.38
CA HIS A 835 -29.48 -25.87 -30.06
C HIS A 835 -30.16 -27.15 -29.56
N VAL A 836 -29.87 -27.53 -28.32
CA VAL A 836 -30.11 -28.88 -27.77
C VAL A 836 -30.40 -28.85 -26.26
N ASN A 837 -31.47 -28.18 -25.85
CA ASN A 837 -31.82 -28.04 -24.42
C ASN A 837 -32.24 -29.37 -23.75
N GLY A 838 -31.60 -29.75 -22.64
CA GLY A 838 -31.83 -31.03 -21.94
C GLY A 838 -31.10 -32.20 -22.60
N ASP A 839 -31.53 -33.43 -22.31
CA ASP A 839 -30.85 -34.66 -22.76
C ASP A 839 -31.30 -35.08 -24.18
N PHE A 840 -30.41 -35.77 -24.92
CA PHE A 840 -30.64 -36.18 -26.31
C PHE A 840 -29.63 -37.21 -26.84
N ILE A 841 -30.00 -37.89 -27.92
CA ILE A 841 -29.14 -38.68 -28.79
C ILE A 841 -28.85 -37.86 -30.06
N VAL A 842 -27.60 -37.87 -30.52
CA VAL A 842 -27.18 -37.39 -31.85
C VAL A 842 -26.70 -38.56 -32.68
N ILE A 843 -27.12 -38.63 -33.94
CA ILE A 843 -26.74 -39.67 -34.90
C ILE A 843 -26.25 -38.99 -36.17
N SER A 844 -25.00 -39.28 -36.54
CA SER A 844 -24.42 -38.83 -37.80
C SER A 844 -24.34 -40.00 -38.79
N LEU A 845 -25.02 -39.82 -39.92
CA LEU A 845 -24.98 -40.73 -41.06
C LEU A 845 -23.70 -40.56 -41.88
N SER A 846 -23.08 -39.37 -41.88
CA SER A 846 -21.75 -39.15 -42.49
C SER A 846 -20.65 -39.86 -41.73
N ASP A 847 -20.67 -39.80 -40.40
CA ASP A 847 -19.58 -40.26 -39.55
C ASP A 847 -19.79 -41.71 -39.06
N GLN A 848 -20.99 -42.26 -39.32
CA GLN A 848 -21.52 -43.53 -38.79
C GLN A 848 -21.34 -43.64 -37.27
N LYS A 849 -21.76 -42.60 -36.54
CA LYS A 849 -21.63 -42.49 -35.08
C LYS A 849 -22.91 -42.05 -34.40
N LEU A 850 -23.08 -42.50 -33.16
CA LEU A 850 -24.11 -42.07 -32.23
C LEU A 850 -23.44 -41.54 -30.95
N TRP A 851 -23.84 -40.33 -30.53
CA TRP A 851 -23.47 -39.74 -29.24
C TRP A 851 -24.71 -39.67 -28.35
N LEU A 852 -24.52 -39.94 -27.06
CA LEU A 852 -25.54 -39.81 -26.02
C LEU A 852 -25.15 -38.68 -25.07
N VAL A 853 -26.05 -37.72 -24.88
CA VAL A 853 -25.83 -36.53 -24.05
C VAL A 853 -26.83 -36.50 -22.91
N ARG A 854 -26.32 -36.32 -21.69
CA ARG A 854 -27.10 -36.06 -20.49
C ARG A 854 -26.51 -34.91 -19.68
N ASP A 855 -27.35 -34.09 -19.06
CA ASP A 855 -26.96 -33.01 -18.14
C ASP A 855 -25.90 -32.06 -18.75
N GLY A 856 -26.03 -31.79 -20.05
CA GLY A 856 -25.11 -30.95 -20.82
C GLY A 856 -23.73 -31.58 -21.11
N ARG A 857 -23.56 -32.90 -20.97
CA ARG A 857 -22.29 -33.63 -21.15
C ARG A 857 -22.45 -34.86 -22.04
N ILE A 858 -21.43 -35.17 -22.85
CA ILE A 858 -21.38 -36.43 -23.62
C ILE A 858 -21.06 -37.57 -22.65
N ILE A 859 -21.95 -38.56 -22.55
CA ILE A 859 -21.79 -39.74 -21.66
C ILE A 859 -21.55 -41.05 -22.42
N SER A 860 -21.78 -41.05 -23.74
CA SER A 860 -21.40 -42.14 -24.63
C SER A 860 -21.15 -41.65 -26.05
N LYS A 861 -20.24 -42.33 -26.76
CA LYS A 861 -19.92 -42.16 -28.19
C LYS A 861 -19.66 -43.57 -28.74
N ILE A 862 -20.42 -43.98 -29.74
CA ILE A 862 -20.35 -45.33 -30.33
C ILE A 862 -20.41 -45.27 -31.86
N GLY A 863 -19.83 -46.27 -32.52
CA GLY A 863 -20.05 -46.51 -33.94
C GLY A 863 -21.37 -47.23 -34.20
N ILE A 864 -21.98 -46.98 -35.35
CA ILE A 864 -23.27 -47.55 -35.79
C ILE A 864 -23.18 -48.12 -37.21
N VAL A 865 -24.23 -48.82 -37.64
CA VAL A 865 -24.51 -49.06 -39.06
C VAL A 865 -25.92 -48.55 -39.38
N SER A 866 -26.00 -47.52 -40.22
CA SER A 866 -27.28 -46.91 -40.65
C SER A 866 -27.96 -47.69 -41.77
N GLY A 867 -29.11 -47.18 -42.21
CA GLY A 867 -29.79 -47.61 -43.43
C GLY A 867 -28.92 -47.45 -44.67
N LYS A 868 -28.99 -48.43 -45.58
CA LYS A 868 -28.31 -48.42 -46.88
C LYS A 868 -28.91 -47.40 -47.86
N PRO A 869 -28.21 -46.98 -48.93
CA PRO A 869 -28.70 -45.93 -49.84
C PRO A 869 -30.08 -46.17 -50.47
N SER A 870 -30.51 -47.43 -50.67
CA SER A 870 -31.84 -47.77 -51.19
C SER A 870 -32.95 -47.86 -50.13
N SER A 871 -32.60 -47.74 -48.84
CA SER A 871 -33.53 -47.62 -47.72
C SER A 871 -32.85 -46.85 -46.58
N PRO A 872 -32.60 -45.54 -46.77
CA PRO A 872 -31.77 -44.74 -45.87
C PRO A 872 -32.44 -44.54 -44.51
N THR A 873 -31.64 -44.29 -43.47
CA THR A 873 -32.18 -43.82 -42.18
C THR A 873 -32.79 -42.43 -42.36
N VAL A 874 -34.00 -42.23 -41.83
CA VAL A 874 -34.69 -40.94 -41.87
C VAL A 874 -33.93 -39.88 -41.07
N THR A 875 -33.68 -38.72 -41.68
CA THR A 875 -33.05 -37.55 -41.05
C THR A 875 -34.08 -36.60 -40.46
N GLY A 876 -33.72 -35.88 -39.40
CA GLY A 876 -34.63 -34.98 -38.68
C GLY A 876 -34.43 -34.97 -37.17
N ASN A 877 -35.42 -34.45 -36.44
CA ASN A 877 -35.43 -34.36 -34.98
C ASN A 877 -36.65 -35.11 -34.44
N PHE A 878 -36.39 -36.21 -33.75
CA PHE A 878 -37.36 -37.22 -33.33
C PHE A 878 -37.32 -37.41 -31.81
N ARG A 879 -38.08 -38.37 -31.28
CA ARG A 879 -38.03 -38.77 -29.87
C ARG A 879 -38.17 -40.28 -29.75
N ILE A 880 -37.54 -40.88 -28.74
CA ILE A 880 -37.75 -42.30 -28.39
C ILE A 880 -39.22 -42.51 -28.05
N LEU A 881 -39.91 -43.35 -28.83
CA LEU A 881 -41.36 -43.58 -28.74
C LEU A 881 -41.71 -44.67 -27.72
N SER A 882 -40.85 -45.68 -27.59
CA SER A 882 -40.92 -46.74 -26.57
C SER A 882 -39.51 -47.21 -26.20
N LYS A 883 -39.41 -48.02 -25.15
CA LYS A 883 -38.21 -48.79 -24.83
C LYS A 883 -38.64 -50.21 -24.53
N GLU A 884 -38.19 -51.15 -25.35
CA GLU A 884 -38.61 -52.55 -25.29
C GLU A 884 -37.38 -53.46 -25.21
N TYR A 885 -37.49 -54.54 -24.44
CA TYR A 885 -36.42 -55.52 -24.22
C TYR A 885 -36.86 -56.87 -24.78
N SER A 886 -36.00 -57.54 -25.56
CA SER A 886 -36.29 -58.77 -26.31
C SER A 886 -37.50 -58.63 -27.26
N ARG A 887 -37.29 -58.02 -28.44
CA ARG A 887 -38.33 -57.85 -29.48
C ARG A 887 -37.96 -58.59 -30.77
N ILE A 888 -38.95 -59.13 -31.48
CA ILE A 888 -38.81 -59.55 -32.88
C ILE A 888 -39.28 -58.41 -33.79
N LEU A 889 -38.36 -57.86 -34.58
CA LEU A 889 -38.63 -56.92 -35.66
C LEU A 889 -39.06 -57.72 -36.90
N ARG A 890 -39.99 -57.18 -37.69
CA ARG A 890 -40.51 -57.83 -38.91
C ARG A 890 -40.65 -56.82 -40.04
N GLY A 891 -40.35 -57.25 -41.25
CA GLY A 891 -40.57 -56.47 -42.48
C GLY A 891 -40.66 -57.38 -43.70
N PRO A 892 -40.77 -56.82 -44.92
CA PRO A 892 -40.87 -57.61 -46.14
C PRO A 892 -39.70 -58.59 -46.30
N GLY A 893 -39.99 -59.89 -46.19
CA GLY A 893 -39.01 -60.97 -46.31
C GLY A 893 -38.09 -61.20 -45.10
N TYR A 894 -38.29 -60.56 -43.94
CA TYR A 894 -37.43 -60.81 -42.77
C TYR A 894 -38.15 -60.76 -41.41
N ALA A 895 -37.59 -61.51 -40.46
CA ALA A 895 -37.86 -61.38 -39.03
C ALA A 895 -36.52 -61.48 -38.26
N SER A 896 -36.26 -60.55 -37.35
CA SER A 896 -34.97 -60.43 -36.63
C SER A 896 -35.22 -60.17 -35.16
N TRP A 897 -34.66 -60.99 -34.28
CA TRP A 897 -34.70 -60.75 -32.83
C TRP A 897 -33.62 -59.74 -32.43
N VAL A 898 -33.97 -58.82 -31.53
CA VAL A 898 -33.08 -57.81 -30.94
C VAL A 898 -33.29 -57.77 -29.43
N GLN A 899 -32.22 -57.59 -28.65
CA GLN A 899 -32.29 -57.55 -27.19
C GLN A 899 -32.82 -56.21 -26.66
N TYR A 900 -32.58 -55.11 -27.38
CA TYR A 900 -32.98 -53.75 -27.02
C TYR A 900 -33.57 -53.03 -28.24
N TRP A 901 -34.81 -52.57 -28.14
CA TRP A 901 -35.49 -51.81 -29.20
C TRP A 901 -35.91 -50.43 -28.70
N MET A 902 -35.48 -49.38 -29.40
CA MET A 902 -35.84 -47.98 -29.15
C MET A 902 -36.31 -47.31 -30.45
N PRO A 903 -37.59 -47.45 -30.84
CA PRO A 903 -38.14 -46.79 -32.01
C PRO A 903 -38.14 -45.27 -31.81
N PHE A 904 -37.81 -44.51 -32.84
CA PHE A 904 -37.83 -43.04 -32.81
C PHE A 904 -38.72 -42.41 -33.88
N HIS A 905 -39.00 -43.11 -34.98
CA HIS A 905 -39.91 -42.60 -36.02
C HIS A 905 -40.57 -43.76 -36.79
N GLY A 906 -41.85 -44.03 -36.54
CA GLY A 906 -42.58 -45.11 -37.24
C GLY A 906 -41.88 -46.47 -37.11
N GLY A 907 -41.45 -47.04 -38.23
CA GLY A 907 -40.67 -48.29 -38.26
C GLY A 907 -39.16 -48.15 -37.99
N TYR A 908 -38.64 -46.93 -37.84
CA TYR A 908 -37.23 -46.65 -37.60
C TYR A 908 -36.92 -46.65 -36.09
N GLY A 909 -35.90 -47.41 -35.69
CA GLY A 909 -35.42 -47.48 -34.30
C GLY A 909 -33.92 -47.66 -34.17
N ILE A 910 -33.42 -47.46 -32.96
CA ILE A 910 -32.05 -47.78 -32.52
C ILE A 910 -32.10 -49.14 -31.81
N HIS A 911 -31.25 -50.08 -32.21
CA HIS A 911 -31.22 -51.43 -31.62
C HIS A 911 -29.89 -52.15 -31.80
N ASP A 912 -29.65 -53.20 -31.02
CA ASP A 912 -28.55 -54.13 -31.27
C ASP A 912 -28.76 -54.93 -32.57
N ALA A 913 -27.67 -55.25 -33.26
CA ALA A 913 -27.70 -56.10 -34.45
C ALA A 913 -26.60 -57.17 -34.36
N ASN A 914 -26.91 -58.30 -33.72
CA ASN A 914 -25.97 -59.42 -33.54
C ASN A 914 -25.60 -60.13 -34.86
N TRP A 915 -26.36 -59.91 -35.93
CA TRP A 915 -26.06 -60.40 -37.29
C TRP A 915 -25.07 -59.52 -38.07
N GLN A 916 -24.72 -58.32 -37.56
CA GLN A 916 -23.71 -57.47 -38.16
C GLN A 916 -22.32 -57.82 -37.59
N PRO A 917 -21.27 -57.98 -38.41
CA PRO A 917 -19.93 -58.25 -37.91
C PRO A 917 -19.41 -57.04 -37.11
N SER A 918 -18.61 -57.28 -36.07
CA SER A 918 -18.07 -56.22 -35.20
C SER A 918 -17.32 -55.13 -35.98
N SER A 919 -16.62 -55.50 -37.06
CA SER A 919 -15.89 -54.59 -37.95
C SER A 919 -16.79 -53.63 -38.76
N ALA A 920 -18.09 -53.91 -38.88
CA ALA A 920 -19.04 -53.00 -39.53
C ALA A 920 -19.20 -51.70 -38.75
N PHE A 921 -19.30 -51.78 -37.42
CA PHE A 921 -19.47 -50.64 -36.52
C PHE A 921 -18.23 -49.74 -36.41
N SER A 922 -17.08 -50.19 -36.92
CA SER A 922 -15.84 -49.39 -37.05
C SER A 922 -15.57 -48.88 -38.47
N ASN A 923 -16.40 -49.22 -39.46
CA ASN A 923 -16.20 -48.89 -40.87
C ASN A 923 -17.29 -47.93 -41.35
N SER A 924 -16.98 -46.64 -41.44
CA SER A 924 -17.94 -45.59 -41.81
C SER A 924 -18.49 -45.69 -43.24
N SER A 925 -17.94 -46.56 -44.10
CA SER A 925 -18.48 -46.83 -45.44
C SER A 925 -19.41 -48.05 -45.48
N TYR A 926 -19.45 -48.88 -44.43
CA TYR A 926 -20.10 -50.21 -44.46
C TYR A 926 -21.59 -50.16 -44.79
N TYR A 927 -22.30 -49.12 -44.35
CA TYR A 927 -23.73 -48.92 -44.64
C TYR A 927 -24.06 -48.94 -46.14
N ARG A 928 -23.09 -48.62 -47.02
CA ARG A 928 -23.30 -48.57 -48.48
C ARG A 928 -23.59 -49.93 -49.11
N TRP A 929 -23.10 -51.03 -48.51
CA TRP A 929 -23.31 -52.39 -49.01
C TRP A 929 -23.97 -53.33 -47.97
N GLY A 930 -23.67 -53.15 -46.68
CA GLY A 930 -24.23 -53.95 -45.57
C GLY A 930 -25.17 -53.18 -44.64
N GLY A 931 -25.64 -51.99 -45.05
CA GLY A 931 -26.54 -51.16 -44.25
C GLY A 931 -27.90 -51.79 -43.98
N SER A 932 -28.57 -51.29 -42.95
CA SER A 932 -29.88 -51.77 -42.50
C SER A 932 -31.02 -51.40 -43.48
N HIS A 933 -32.24 -51.84 -43.17
CA HIS A 933 -33.47 -51.37 -43.81
C HIS A 933 -34.00 -50.06 -43.19
N GLY A 934 -33.11 -49.14 -42.83
CA GLY A 934 -33.42 -47.81 -42.30
C GLY A 934 -33.10 -47.61 -40.82
N CYS A 935 -33.19 -48.67 -40.00
CA CYS A 935 -32.89 -48.60 -38.57
C CYS A 935 -31.41 -48.30 -38.26
N VAL A 936 -31.12 -47.88 -37.03
CA VAL A 936 -29.75 -47.60 -36.56
C VAL A 936 -29.27 -48.80 -35.76
N ASN A 937 -28.45 -49.63 -36.40
CA ASN A 937 -27.84 -50.79 -35.76
C ASN A 937 -26.70 -50.32 -34.83
N VAL A 938 -26.64 -50.90 -33.64
CA VAL A 938 -25.61 -50.72 -32.61
C VAL A 938 -24.93 -52.07 -32.33
N TYR A 939 -23.64 -52.05 -31.97
CA TYR A 939 -22.96 -53.27 -31.52
C TYR A 939 -23.59 -53.80 -30.21
N PRO A 940 -23.96 -55.10 -30.10
CA PRO A 940 -24.72 -55.61 -28.96
C PRO A 940 -24.11 -55.29 -27.58
N GLY A 941 -22.79 -55.39 -27.42
CA GLY A 941 -22.09 -55.07 -26.18
C GLY A 941 -22.17 -53.59 -25.76
N SER A 942 -22.47 -52.69 -26.70
CA SER A 942 -22.61 -51.25 -26.46
C SER A 942 -24.07 -50.80 -26.26
N MET A 943 -25.03 -51.55 -26.82
CA MET A 943 -26.44 -51.14 -26.86
C MET A 943 -27.05 -51.00 -25.47
N GLY A 944 -26.70 -51.87 -24.52
CA GLY A 944 -27.17 -51.78 -23.14
C GLY A 944 -26.80 -50.48 -22.44
N LYS A 945 -25.60 -49.92 -22.70
CA LYS A 945 -25.21 -48.60 -22.14
C LYS A 945 -26.09 -47.48 -22.71
N ILE A 946 -26.40 -47.51 -24.00
CA ILE A 946 -27.28 -46.52 -24.63
C ILE A 946 -28.72 -46.67 -24.11
N TYR A 947 -29.24 -47.90 -24.06
CA TYR A 947 -30.60 -48.18 -23.59
C TYR A 947 -30.80 -47.75 -22.13
N ASN A 948 -29.90 -48.11 -21.21
CA ASN A 948 -30.06 -47.79 -19.79
C ASN A 948 -29.99 -46.28 -19.52
N ASN A 949 -29.16 -45.55 -20.27
CA ASN A 949 -28.99 -44.10 -20.12
C ASN A 949 -29.93 -43.27 -21.02
N SER A 950 -30.94 -43.89 -21.64
CA SER A 950 -31.97 -43.22 -22.45
C SER A 950 -33.37 -43.39 -21.86
N TYR A 951 -34.30 -42.48 -22.16
CA TYR A 951 -35.68 -42.53 -21.64
C TYR A 951 -36.73 -42.29 -22.75
N VAL A 952 -37.97 -42.72 -22.52
CA VAL A 952 -39.07 -42.48 -23.48
C VAL A 952 -39.37 -40.98 -23.53
N GLY A 953 -39.47 -40.42 -24.73
CA GLY A 953 -39.56 -38.98 -24.97
C GLY A 953 -38.21 -38.26 -25.11
N MET A 954 -37.08 -38.92 -24.83
CA MET A 954 -35.74 -38.38 -25.09
C MET A 954 -35.56 -38.09 -26.59
N ARG A 955 -34.96 -36.95 -26.94
CA ARG A 955 -34.82 -36.52 -28.34
C ARG A 955 -33.76 -37.33 -29.08
N VAL A 956 -33.98 -37.57 -30.36
CA VAL A 956 -33.06 -38.28 -31.27
C VAL A 956 -32.90 -37.44 -32.52
N ILE A 957 -31.70 -36.87 -32.72
CA ILE A 957 -31.37 -35.99 -33.84
C ILE A 957 -30.54 -36.78 -34.84
N VAL A 958 -30.97 -36.86 -36.10
CA VAL A 958 -30.32 -37.64 -37.16
C VAL A 958 -29.99 -36.75 -38.35
N TYR A 959 -28.72 -36.73 -38.78
CA TYR A 959 -28.23 -35.93 -39.92
C TYR A 959 -27.23 -36.69 -40.82
#